data_AF-A0A8H5G6W2-F1
#
_entry.id   AF-A0A8H5G6W2-F1
#
_cell.length_a   1.000
_cell.length_b   1.000
_cell.length_c   1.000
_cell.angle_alpha   90.00
_cell.angle_beta   90.00
_cell.angle_gamma   90.00
#
_symmetry.space_group_name_H-M   'P 1'
#
loop_
_entity.id
_entity.type
_entity.pdbx_description
1 polymer ?
#
loop_
_entity_poly.entity_id
_entity_poly.type
_entity_poly.pdbx_seq_one_letter_code
_entity_poly.pdbx_strand_id
1 'polypeptide(L)'
;MLVDTIRIVASDHPVTSVMILKSSKAEVSRSFNMSLKEGRNRVTIKKLPTTIDVQSVRLSILNLDGTPSENTHLSDMVCSASDAPSYDPSKLKLHALEIRRSGLLSEKKLLDTQAEVMVTYARTLTGEHTGTKDIDTFLDAFSNRGRKNIEAVMKIEGQIAELDNQIQEENRKKTLVKGSVNTELGIVIAADNDTQIQLNLTYVVNNTKWTPTYELHAVTGEDGKPSGNVSLHYHASIKQATGEDWTDALLTLSTVATDAIVKRIPTLEPAKICGPGAQPPIIIHYDRSRTPSRSRSPSPRRVRMHSPSPDRHHYCRDRRRERSRSHSPPQQPLIIQPPTQMVVPSSYPGSSSFRVAPNFQTSQETSPDDVLVLSDDEDALHGGENARGRTTDMPTKLVTQTPMTLTYAVRGKVDIPSDGKDHTVTITILTFKADIEYISIPRVDPRVFLQCKVKNDSEYRLLPGPVSVILDNNYVSRTKFTDVNRNDTFTFTLGDDPSIGISYERITTVTKEGTHKFAEAIDVTTYTTTVTAQNTHPFAIENLAIRDAVPISGSDKRIKVLLRKPEELVEAKEGEFVEVKDSGDAGVESNLLVKWEKEQDGLYEYRWKIDANDTVKFETVFDVKAPSDITYYFSNFGIHGKA
;
A
#
# COMPACT_ATOMS: atom_id res chain seq x y z
N MET A 1 52.25 19.65 0.53
CA MET A 1 51.93 19.85 -0.90
C MET A 1 51.17 18.63 -1.39
N LEU A 2 50.45 18.72 -2.51
CA LEU A 2 49.92 17.53 -3.19
C LEU A 2 51.11 16.74 -3.76
N VAL A 3 51.12 15.44 -3.53
CA VAL A 3 52.22 14.54 -3.89
C VAL A 3 51.86 13.72 -5.13
N ASP A 4 50.58 13.45 -5.36
CA ASP A 4 50.08 12.77 -6.56
C ASP A 4 48.67 13.23 -6.96
N THR A 5 48.29 12.99 -8.22
CA THR A 5 46.95 13.24 -8.76
C THR A 5 46.45 12.08 -9.62
N ILE A 6 45.41 11.39 -9.13
CA ILE A 6 44.77 10.24 -9.76
C ILE A 6 43.46 10.69 -10.40
N ARG A 7 43.22 10.30 -11.66
CA ARG A 7 42.00 10.63 -12.40
C ARG A 7 41.28 9.36 -12.82
N ILE A 8 40.01 9.26 -12.48
CA ILE A 8 39.16 8.09 -12.73
C ILE A 8 37.95 8.57 -13.54
N VAL A 9 37.59 7.80 -14.57
CA VAL A 9 36.33 7.96 -15.30
C VAL A 9 35.38 6.90 -14.78
N ALA A 10 34.31 7.30 -14.10
CA ALA A 10 33.40 6.34 -13.46
C ALA A 10 32.85 5.32 -14.47
N SER A 11 32.48 5.75 -15.69
CA SER A 11 31.93 4.86 -16.72
C SER A 11 32.83 3.69 -17.13
N ASP A 12 34.15 3.77 -16.89
CA ASP A 12 35.11 2.71 -17.23
C ASP A 12 35.18 1.62 -16.13
N HIS A 13 34.53 1.85 -14.99
CA HIS A 13 34.45 0.92 -13.88
C HIS A 13 32.99 0.51 -13.68
N PRO A 14 32.67 -0.80 -13.60
CA PRO A 14 31.29 -1.23 -13.40
C PRO A 14 30.79 -0.84 -12.00
N VAL A 15 29.47 -0.77 -11.88
CA VAL A 15 28.80 -0.61 -10.59
C VAL A 15 28.88 -1.93 -9.84
N THR A 16 29.36 -1.90 -8.60
CA THR A 16 29.50 -3.12 -7.77
C THR A 16 28.13 -3.62 -7.30
N SER A 17 27.32 -2.71 -6.77
CA SER A 17 25.97 -3.04 -6.30
C SER A 17 25.01 -1.85 -6.34
N VAL A 18 23.72 -2.17 -6.42
CA VAL A 18 22.62 -1.21 -6.44
C VAL A 18 21.53 -1.68 -5.48
N MET A 19 21.09 -0.80 -4.59
CA MET A 19 19.89 -1.00 -3.77
C MET A 19 18.80 -0.01 -4.18
N ILE A 20 17.73 -0.50 -4.81
CA ILE A 20 16.60 0.35 -5.25
C ILE A 20 15.58 0.47 -4.12
N LEU A 21 15.26 1.71 -3.76
CA LEU A 21 14.31 2.09 -2.72
C LEU A 21 12.92 2.35 -3.33
N LYS A 22 11.85 2.24 -2.54
CA LYS A 22 10.48 2.59 -3.00
C LYS A 22 10.29 4.10 -3.28
N SER A 23 11.21 4.93 -2.79
CA SER A 23 11.28 6.39 -2.90
C SER A 23 11.84 6.92 -4.23
N SER A 24 11.70 6.16 -5.32
CA SER A 24 12.28 6.51 -6.62
C SER A 24 13.79 6.84 -6.60
N LYS A 25 14.50 6.25 -5.64
CA LYS A 25 15.92 6.45 -5.36
C LYS A 25 16.64 5.11 -5.40
N ALA A 26 17.91 5.11 -5.72
CA ALA A 26 18.77 3.95 -5.54
C ALA A 26 20.07 4.36 -4.87
N GLU A 27 20.55 3.53 -3.96
CA GLU A 27 21.93 3.60 -3.46
C GLU A 27 22.82 2.78 -4.38
N VAL A 28 23.90 3.38 -4.86
CA VAL A 28 24.83 2.82 -5.82
C VAL A 28 26.21 2.77 -5.18
N SER A 29 26.89 1.62 -5.30
CA SER A 29 28.24 1.42 -4.79
C SER A 29 29.21 1.06 -5.91
N ARG A 30 30.41 1.64 -5.85
CA ARG A 30 31.53 1.40 -6.77
C ARG A 30 32.80 1.18 -5.96
N SER A 31 33.71 0.37 -6.50
CA SER A 31 35.00 0.07 -5.88
C SER A 31 36.13 0.39 -6.86
N PHE A 32 37.12 1.15 -6.40
CA PHE A 32 38.29 1.54 -7.20
C PHE A 32 39.57 1.12 -6.51
N ASN A 33 40.36 0.27 -7.15
CA ASN A 33 41.69 -0.09 -6.65
C ASN A 33 42.70 0.94 -7.14
N MET A 34 43.52 1.49 -6.25
CA MET A 34 44.52 2.50 -6.61
C MET A 34 45.73 2.48 -5.68
N SER A 35 46.83 3.02 -6.19
CA SER A 35 48.07 3.22 -5.44
C SER A 35 48.16 4.65 -4.95
N LEU A 36 48.45 4.86 -3.67
CA LEU A 36 48.70 6.17 -3.08
C LEU A 36 50.19 6.33 -2.79
N LYS A 37 50.69 7.56 -2.95
CA LYS A 37 52.02 7.97 -2.49
C LYS A 37 51.97 8.52 -1.07
N GLU A 38 53.06 8.39 -0.33
CA GLU A 38 53.21 9.05 0.97
C GLU A 38 52.88 10.56 0.87
N GLY A 39 52.02 11.04 1.75
CA GLY A 39 51.51 12.42 1.77
C GLY A 39 50.13 12.58 1.13
N ARG A 40 49.82 13.78 0.63
CA ARG A 40 48.47 14.13 0.13
C ARG A 40 48.28 13.81 -1.35
N ASN A 41 47.37 12.91 -1.64
CA ASN A 41 46.99 12.48 -2.98
C ASN A 41 45.64 13.11 -3.36
N ARG A 42 45.52 13.66 -4.57
CA ARG A 42 44.25 14.15 -5.10
C ARG A 42 43.64 13.08 -6.00
N VAL A 43 42.45 12.60 -5.68
CA VAL A 43 41.69 11.68 -6.52
C VAL A 43 40.52 12.43 -7.13
N THR A 44 40.32 12.31 -8.43
CA THR A 44 39.22 12.94 -9.15
C THR A 44 38.44 11.88 -9.91
N ILE A 45 37.16 11.71 -9.56
CA ILE A 45 36.24 10.78 -10.22
C ILE A 45 35.28 11.61 -11.08
N LYS A 46 35.35 11.43 -12.41
CA LYS A 46 34.52 12.13 -13.40
C LYS A 46 33.42 11.22 -13.95
N LYS A 47 32.48 11.81 -14.69
CA LYS A 47 31.38 11.10 -15.36
C LYS A 47 30.45 10.38 -14.40
N LEU A 48 30.24 10.96 -13.22
CA LEU A 48 29.19 10.52 -12.29
C LEU A 48 27.83 11.08 -12.72
N PRO A 49 26.71 10.42 -12.38
CA PRO A 49 25.37 10.89 -12.70
C PRO A 49 25.05 12.29 -12.16
N THR A 50 24.31 13.08 -12.92
CA THR A 50 23.77 14.38 -12.47
C THR A 50 22.59 14.25 -11.52
N THR A 51 22.04 13.04 -11.36
CA THR A 51 20.92 12.75 -10.45
C THR A 51 21.37 12.40 -9.02
N ILE A 52 22.68 12.43 -8.76
CA ILE A 52 23.27 12.20 -7.43
C ILE A 52 22.70 13.19 -6.41
N ASP A 53 22.31 12.66 -5.25
CA ASP A 53 22.16 13.45 -4.03
C ASP A 53 23.55 13.72 -3.45
N VAL A 54 24.03 14.96 -3.62
CA VAL A 54 25.37 15.39 -3.21
C VAL A 54 25.62 15.15 -1.72
N GLN A 55 24.58 15.19 -0.87
CA GLN A 55 24.70 14.98 0.58
C GLN A 55 24.78 13.50 0.96
N SER A 56 24.52 12.59 0.02
CA SER A 56 24.52 11.15 0.26
C SER A 56 25.86 10.47 0.00
N VAL A 57 26.81 11.19 -0.61
CA VAL A 57 28.13 10.64 -1.01
C VAL A 57 28.92 10.23 0.21
N ARG A 58 29.33 8.97 0.23
CA ARG A 58 30.13 8.34 1.29
C ARG A 58 31.30 7.60 0.70
N LEU A 59 32.42 7.64 1.41
CA LEU A 59 33.65 6.96 1.04
C LEU A 59 34.08 6.00 2.15
N SER A 60 34.63 4.86 1.77
CA SER A 60 35.35 3.98 2.68
C SER A 60 36.68 3.59 2.02
N ILE A 61 37.76 3.71 2.79
CA ILE A 61 39.11 3.40 2.32
C ILE A 61 39.52 2.10 2.99
N LEU A 62 39.68 1.05 2.19
CA LEU A 62 40.05 -0.28 2.66
C LEU A 62 41.42 -0.65 2.10
N ASN A 63 42.12 -1.54 2.79
CA ASN A 63 43.21 -2.31 2.23
C ASN A 63 42.67 -3.29 1.17
N LEU A 64 43.55 -3.83 0.31
CA LEU A 64 43.14 -4.79 -0.72
C LEU A 64 42.57 -6.11 -0.17
N ASP A 65 42.82 -6.41 1.11
CA ASP A 65 42.24 -7.55 1.83
C ASP A 65 40.84 -7.29 2.42
N GLY A 66 40.32 -6.06 2.25
CA GLY A 66 39.00 -5.63 2.73
C GLY A 66 38.98 -5.06 4.15
N THR A 67 40.12 -5.00 4.84
CA THR A 67 40.21 -4.38 6.17
C THR A 67 40.25 -2.84 6.08
N PRO A 68 39.73 -2.09 7.07
CA PRO A 68 39.89 -0.64 7.10
C PRO A 68 41.36 -0.23 7.08
N SER A 69 41.72 0.72 6.23
CA SER A 69 43.10 1.22 6.17
C SER A 69 43.36 2.22 7.30
N GLU A 70 44.22 1.84 8.25
CA GLU A 70 44.62 2.70 9.38
C GLU A 70 45.61 3.81 8.95
N ASN A 71 46.39 3.56 7.89
CA ASN A 71 47.46 4.46 7.43
C ASN A 71 46.99 5.51 6.40
N THR A 72 45.67 5.68 6.27
CA THR A 72 45.08 6.62 5.31
C THR A 72 43.90 7.36 5.92
N HIS A 73 43.80 8.66 5.66
CA HIS A 73 42.67 9.45 6.11
C HIS A 73 42.14 10.39 5.02
N LEU A 74 40.81 10.50 4.96
CA LEU A 74 40.13 11.45 4.09
C LEU A 74 40.36 12.87 4.62
N SER A 75 41.05 13.69 3.84
CA SER A 75 41.36 15.08 4.20
C SER A 75 40.31 16.08 3.71
N ASP A 76 39.79 15.86 2.50
CA ASP A 76 38.81 16.75 1.86
C ASP A 76 37.98 15.99 0.83
N MET A 77 36.73 16.40 0.65
CA MET A 77 35.81 15.85 -0.35
C MET A 77 34.86 16.93 -0.85
N VAL A 78 34.89 17.16 -2.16
CA VAL A 78 34.02 18.12 -2.85
C VAL A 78 33.35 17.43 -4.01
N CYS A 79 32.02 17.38 -3.98
CA CYS A 79 31.21 16.88 -5.07
C CYS A 79 30.50 18.05 -5.75
N SER A 80 30.86 18.32 -7.01
CA SER A 80 30.25 19.36 -7.82
C SER A 80 29.36 18.71 -8.88
N ALA A 81 28.05 18.68 -8.62
CA ALA A 81 27.08 18.32 -9.63
C ALA A 81 26.93 19.49 -10.62
N SER A 82 27.00 19.19 -11.92
CA SER A 82 26.56 20.13 -12.97
C SER A 82 25.09 20.50 -12.72
N ASP A 83 24.73 21.76 -12.96
CA ASP A 83 23.36 22.29 -12.76
C ASP A 83 22.30 21.27 -13.20
N ALA A 84 21.41 20.93 -12.27
CA ALA A 84 20.41 19.89 -12.43
C ALA A 84 19.54 20.14 -13.68
N PRO A 85 19.10 19.08 -14.39
CA PRO A 85 18.15 19.25 -15.48
C PRO A 85 16.85 19.90 -14.97
N SER A 86 16.47 20.98 -15.67
CA SER A 86 15.13 21.49 -15.97
C SER A 86 13.98 21.14 -15.02
N TYR A 87 13.41 22.21 -14.45
CA TYR A 87 12.05 22.30 -13.92
C TYR A 87 11.05 21.34 -14.61
N ASP A 88 10.44 20.44 -13.83
CA ASP A 88 9.39 19.50 -14.27
C ASP A 88 8.00 20.09 -13.98
N PRO A 89 7.24 20.52 -15.00
CA PRO A 89 5.88 21.05 -14.84
C PRO A 89 4.92 20.06 -14.17
N SER A 90 5.17 18.76 -14.30
CA SER A 90 4.35 17.68 -13.73
C SER A 90 4.40 17.68 -12.20
N LYS A 91 5.49 18.21 -11.60
CA LYS A 91 5.65 18.33 -10.15
C LYS A 91 4.63 19.28 -9.53
N LEU A 92 4.30 20.38 -10.20
CA LEU A 92 3.26 21.32 -9.74
C LEU A 92 1.86 20.71 -9.86
N LYS A 93 1.59 19.96 -10.93
CA LYS A 93 0.31 19.29 -11.13
C LYS A 93 0.07 18.22 -10.07
N LEU A 94 1.06 17.37 -9.81
CA LEU A 94 1.00 16.37 -8.72
C LEU A 94 0.80 17.04 -7.36
N HIS A 95 1.58 18.09 -7.06
CA HIS A 95 1.43 18.82 -5.81
C HIS A 95 0.03 19.45 -5.66
N ALA A 96 -0.54 20.00 -6.73
CA ALA A 96 -1.91 20.54 -6.71
C ALA A 96 -2.97 19.46 -6.46
N LEU A 97 -2.82 18.27 -7.07
CA LEU A 97 -3.71 17.13 -6.84
C LEU A 97 -3.60 16.63 -5.39
N GLU A 98 -2.39 16.53 -4.84
CA GLU A 98 -2.14 16.13 -3.45
C GLU A 98 -2.73 17.13 -2.44
N ILE A 99 -2.57 18.43 -2.68
CA ILE A 99 -3.20 19.48 -1.86
C ILE A 99 -4.72 19.31 -1.86
N ARG A 100 -5.33 19.11 -3.04
CA ARG A 100 -6.77 18.93 -3.16
C ARG A 100 -7.26 17.69 -2.41
N ARG A 101 -6.54 16.58 -2.57
CA ARG A 101 -6.81 15.33 -1.83
C ARG A 101 -6.72 15.53 -0.32
N SER A 102 -5.68 16.21 0.16
CA SER A 102 -5.52 16.54 1.58
C SER A 102 -6.64 17.44 2.11
N GLY A 103 -7.12 18.38 1.29
CA GLY A 103 -8.28 19.21 1.61
C GLY A 103 -9.55 18.38 1.83
N LEU A 104 -9.85 17.47 0.91
CA LEU A 104 -10.99 16.56 1.02
C LEU A 104 -10.90 15.60 2.23
N LEU A 105 -9.70 15.09 2.54
CA LEU A 105 -9.49 14.28 3.75
C LEU A 105 -9.77 15.07 5.03
N SER A 106 -9.42 16.36 5.05
CA SER A 106 -9.69 17.24 6.19
C SER A 106 -11.18 17.53 6.32
N GLU A 107 -11.89 17.69 5.21
CA GLU A 107 -13.34 17.87 5.18
C GLU A 107 -14.09 16.61 5.64
N LYS A 108 -13.67 15.41 5.17
CA LYS A 108 -14.20 14.14 5.68
C LYS A 108 -14.04 14.03 7.19
N LYS A 109 -12.82 14.31 7.70
CA LYS A 109 -12.54 14.27 9.13
C LYS A 109 -13.45 15.22 9.92
N LEU A 110 -13.76 16.40 9.39
CA LEU A 110 -14.70 17.33 10.01
C LEU A 110 -16.10 16.74 10.13
N LEU A 111 -16.60 16.06 9.09
CA LEU A 111 -17.91 15.40 9.11
C LEU A 111 -17.95 14.22 10.08
N ASP A 112 -16.87 13.44 10.15
CA ASP A 112 -16.70 12.35 11.11
C ASP A 112 -16.73 12.90 12.55
N THR A 113 -15.96 13.96 12.82
CA THR A 113 -15.98 14.64 14.13
C THR A 113 -17.36 15.23 14.44
N GLN A 114 -18.09 15.76 13.45
CA GLN A 114 -19.46 16.22 13.67
C GLN A 114 -20.38 15.09 14.11
N ALA A 115 -20.28 13.91 13.47
CA ALA A 115 -21.06 12.74 13.88
C ALA A 115 -20.71 12.30 15.32
N GLU A 116 -19.42 12.32 15.68
CA GLU A 116 -18.96 11.98 17.02
C GLU A 116 -19.48 12.95 18.09
N VAL A 117 -19.46 14.26 17.82
CA VAL A 117 -20.03 15.28 18.73
C VAL A 117 -21.52 15.02 18.96
N MET A 118 -22.25 14.67 17.91
CA MET A 118 -23.68 14.37 18.01
C MET A 118 -23.95 13.11 18.83
N VAL A 119 -23.16 12.05 18.66
CA VAL A 119 -23.23 10.84 19.48
C VAL A 119 -22.89 11.13 20.94
N THR A 120 -21.88 11.97 21.17
CA THR A 120 -21.47 12.36 22.52
C THR A 120 -22.57 13.16 23.21
N TYR A 121 -23.18 14.13 22.52
CA TYR A 121 -24.32 14.87 23.05
C TYR A 121 -25.52 13.97 23.33
N ALA A 122 -25.84 13.02 22.43
CA ALA A 122 -26.92 12.05 22.64
C ALA A 122 -26.75 11.26 23.96
N ARG A 123 -25.51 10.92 24.34
CA ARG A 123 -25.19 10.22 25.60
C ARG A 123 -25.41 11.09 26.85
N THR A 124 -25.49 12.41 26.70
CA THR A 124 -25.73 13.35 27.82
C THR A 124 -27.22 13.59 28.09
N LEU A 125 -28.11 13.13 27.21
CA LEU A 125 -29.55 13.24 27.40
C LEU A 125 -30.00 12.26 28.49
N THR A 126 -30.32 12.80 29.67
CA THR A 126 -30.85 12.04 30.83
C THR A 126 -32.33 12.33 31.04
N GLY A 127 -33.11 11.31 31.41
CA GLY A 127 -34.57 11.41 31.55
C GLY A 127 -35.09 12.40 32.61
N GLU A 128 -34.23 12.96 33.48
CA GLU A 128 -34.63 13.92 34.52
C GLU A 128 -34.95 15.33 34.00
N HIS A 129 -34.45 15.73 32.81
CA HIS A 129 -34.54 17.11 32.31
C HIS A 129 -34.95 17.23 30.83
N THR A 130 -35.43 16.16 30.21
CA THR A 130 -35.73 16.14 28.78
C THR A 130 -37.12 15.54 28.54
N GLY A 131 -38.03 16.32 27.94
CA GLY A 131 -39.36 15.84 27.59
C GLY A 131 -39.31 14.88 26.40
N THR A 132 -40.32 14.01 26.26
CA THR A 132 -40.42 13.06 25.14
C THR A 132 -40.38 13.76 23.77
N LYS A 133 -40.99 14.96 23.66
CA LYS A 133 -40.94 15.79 22.45
C LYS A 133 -39.54 16.29 22.11
N ASP A 134 -38.71 16.59 23.11
CA ASP A 134 -37.35 17.08 22.89
C ASP A 134 -36.45 15.95 22.40
N ILE A 135 -36.69 14.72 22.90
CA ILE A 135 -36.04 13.50 22.43
C ILE A 135 -36.42 13.23 20.97
N ASP A 136 -37.70 13.25 20.62
CA ASP A 136 -38.15 13.04 19.23
C ASP A 136 -37.55 14.10 18.28
N THR A 137 -37.58 15.37 18.70
CA THR A 137 -36.98 16.48 17.93
C THR A 137 -35.47 16.30 17.75
N PHE A 138 -34.78 15.84 18.80
CA PHE A 138 -33.35 15.53 18.72
C PHE A 138 -33.07 14.35 17.80
N LEU A 139 -33.82 13.24 17.90
CA LEU A 139 -33.65 12.06 17.07
C LEU A 139 -33.92 12.34 15.59
N ASP A 140 -34.90 13.19 15.28
CA ASP A 140 -35.16 13.67 13.92
C ASP A 140 -34.01 14.51 13.39
N ALA A 141 -33.51 15.46 14.19
CA ALA A 141 -32.36 16.28 13.82
C ALA A 141 -31.09 15.42 13.67
N PHE A 142 -30.89 14.44 14.55
CA PHE A 142 -29.78 13.52 14.56
C PHE A 142 -29.78 12.66 13.30
N SER A 143 -30.91 12.03 12.99
CA SER A 143 -31.08 11.18 11.81
C SER A 143 -30.93 11.98 10.52
N ASN A 144 -31.53 13.17 10.44
CA ASN A 144 -31.43 14.02 9.26
C ASN A 144 -30.01 14.56 9.04
N ARG A 145 -29.31 14.96 10.11
CA ARG A 145 -27.91 15.40 9.99
C ARG A 145 -26.97 14.24 9.71
N GLY A 146 -27.18 13.09 10.34
CA GLY A 146 -26.44 11.86 10.08
C GLY A 146 -26.54 11.44 8.61
N ARG A 147 -27.75 11.43 8.05
CA ARG A 147 -27.96 11.13 6.61
C ARG A 147 -27.20 12.10 5.70
N LYS A 148 -27.26 13.41 5.99
CA LYS A 148 -26.51 14.44 5.23
C LYS A 148 -25.00 14.25 5.36
N ASN A 149 -24.50 13.90 6.53
CA ASN A 149 -23.07 13.64 6.75
C ASN A 149 -22.63 12.40 5.97
N ILE A 150 -23.39 11.30 6.03
CA ILE A 150 -23.11 10.08 5.26
C ILE A 150 -23.07 10.37 3.76
N GLU A 151 -24.07 11.07 3.23
CA GLU A 151 -24.13 11.46 1.81
C GLU A 151 -22.92 12.31 1.40
N ALA A 152 -22.55 13.30 2.23
CA ALA A 152 -21.38 14.12 1.99
C ALA A 152 -20.07 13.34 2.06
N VAL A 153 -19.92 12.43 3.02
CA VAL A 153 -18.75 11.53 3.14
C VAL A 153 -18.64 10.65 1.92
N MET A 154 -19.72 10.00 1.47
CA MET A 154 -19.72 9.17 0.26
C MET A 154 -19.30 9.96 -0.99
N LYS A 155 -19.79 11.20 -1.12
CA LYS A 155 -19.40 12.09 -2.23
C LYS A 155 -17.92 12.46 -2.17
N ILE A 156 -17.41 12.80 -0.98
CA ILE A 156 -16.00 13.11 -0.76
C ILE A 156 -15.12 11.89 -1.05
N GLU A 157 -15.52 10.70 -0.61
CA GLU A 157 -14.78 9.46 -0.88
C GLU A 157 -14.70 9.16 -2.37
N GLY A 158 -15.79 9.35 -3.12
CA GLY A 158 -15.78 9.25 -4.58
C GLY A 158 -14.81 10.25 -5.24
N GLN A 159 -14.75 11.49 -4.75
CA GLN A 159 -13.81 12.50 -5.25
C GLN A 159 -12.35 12.19 -4.88
N ILE A 160 -12.10 11.64 -3.68
CA ILE A 160 -10.77 11.19 -3.26
C ILE A 160 -10.31 10.03 -4.16
N ALA A 161 -11.18 9.06 -4.42
CA ALA A 161 -10.86 7.94 -5.32
C ALA A 161 -10.51 8.41 -6.74
N GLU A 162 -11.26 9.36 -7.27
CA GLU A 162 -10.97 9.97 -8.57
C GLU A 162 -9.62 10.73 -8.57
N LEU A 163 -9.34 11.51 -7.52
CA LEU A 163 -8.05 12.19 -7.39
C LEU A 163 -6.89 11.20 -7.22
N ASP A 164 -7.10 10.11 -6.50
CA ASP A 164 -6.10 9.04 -6.36
C ASP A 164 -5.79 8.40 -7.71
N ASN A 165 -6.81 8.15 -8.54
CA ASN A 165 -6.60 7.70 -9.92
C ASN A 165 -5.84 8.73 -10.76
N GLN A 166 -6.16 10.02 -10.65
CA GLN A 166 -5.44 11.09 -11.37
C GLN A 166 -3.99 11.22 -10.90
N ILE A 167 -3.72 11.13 -9.59
CA ILE A 167 -2.37 11.14 -9.03
C ILE A 167 -1.60 9.92 -9.52
N GLN A 168 -2.21 8.73 -9.51
CA GLN A 168 -1.58 7.52 -10.04
C GLN A 168 -1.29 7.63 -11.53
N GLU A 169 -2.22 8.18 -12.32
CA GLU A 169 -2.06 8.36 -13.76
C GLU A 169 -0.99 9.41 -14.10
N GLU A 170 -0.94 10.54 -13.38
CA GLU A 170 0.14 11.52 -13.54
C GLU A 170 1.50 10.95 -13.09
N ASN A 171 1.54 10.16 -12.02
CA ASN A 171 2.73 9.40 -11.63
C ASN A 171 3.12 8.32 -12.64
N ARG A 172 2.16 7.78 -13.41
CA ARG A 172 2.41 6.83 -14.50
C ARG A 172 2.94 7.54 -15.76
N LYS A 173 2.38 8.71 -16.09
CA LYS A 173 2.83 9.58 -17.19
C LYS A 173 4.18 10.23 -16.94
N LYS A 174 4.58 10.33 -15.66
CA LYS A 174 5.91 10.80 -15.27
C LYS A 174 6.96 9.91 -15.93
N THR A 175 7.48 10.39 -17.05
CA THR A 175 8.62 9.78 -17.71
C THR A 175 9.84 10.19 -16.91
N LEU A 176 10.65 9.23 -16.51
CA LEU A 176 11.90 9.53 -15.84
C LEU A 176 12.72 10.41 -16.79
N VAL A 177 13.05 11.63 -16.36
CA VAL A 177 13.93 12.50 -17.14
C VAL A 177 15.32 11.88 -17.08
N LYS A 178 15.81 11.40 -18.21
CA LYS A 178 17.12 10.75 -18.29
C LYS A 178 18.19 11.72 -17.79
N GLY A 179 18.91 11.31 -16.75
CA GLY A 179 20.07 12.02 -16.26
C GLY A 179 21.22 12.00 -17.27
N SER A 180 22.25 12.79 -17.00
CA SER A 180 23.50 12.78 -17.76
C SER A 180 24.66 12.43 -16.84
N VAL A 181 25.84 12.15 -17.41
CA VAL A 181 27.05 11.81 -16.65
C VAL A 181 28.06 12.95 -16.73
N ASN A 182 27.84 14.00 -15.93
CA ASN A 182 28.67 15.22 -15.92
C ASN A 182 29.01 15.70 -14.50
N THR A 183 28.77 14.89 -13.47
CA THR A 183 29.19 15.19 -12.09
C THR A 183 30.66 14.79 -11.88
N GLU A 184 31.37 15.60 -11.11
CA GLU A 184 32.77 15.38 -10.71
C GLU A 184 32.89 15.37 -9.19
N LEU A 185 33.62 14.37 -8.67
CA LEU A 185 33.96 14.22 -7.27
C LEU A 185 35.47 14.38 -7.10
N GLY A 186 35.87 15.43 -6.39
CA GLY A 186 37.25 15.66 -5.97
C GLY A 186 37.46 15.20 -4.53
N ILE A 187 38.49 14.39 -4.31
CA ILE A 187 38.82 13.77 -3.04
C ILE A 187 40.30 14.08 -2.76
N VAL A 188 40.64 14.40 -1.52
CA VAL A 188 42.03 14.47 -1.06
C VAL A 188 42.23 13.41 0.02
N ILE A 189 43.11 12.46 -0.25
CA ILE A 189 43.45 11.37 0.66
C ILE A 189 44.89 11.55 1.10
N ALA A 190 45.13 11.57 2.40
CA ALA A 190 46.48 11.54 2.95
C ALA A 190 46.86 10.11 3.31
N ALA A 191 48.06 9.69 2.93
CA ALA A 191 48.62 8.38 3.23
C ALA A 191 49.95 8.54 3.99
N ASP A 192 50.17 7.71 5.00
CA ASP A 192 51.38 7.78 5.84
C ASP A 192 52.60 7.12 5.19
N ASN A 193 52.36 6.27 4.19
CA ASN A 193 53.37 5.61 3.37
C ASN A 193 52.81 5.28 1.98
N ASP A 194 53.68 4.93 1.03
CA ASP A 194 53.26 4.36 -0.25
C ASP A 194 52.43 3.09 0.00
N THR A 195 51.19 3.03 -0.49
CA THR A 195 50.24 1.95 -0.19
C THR A 195 49.27 1.68 -1.34
N GLN A 196 48.69 0.48 -1.37
CA GLN A 196 47.59 0.11 -2.28
C GLN A 196 46.29 0.05 -1.48
N ILE A 197 45.26 0.72 -1.99
CA ILE A 197 43.95 0.75 -1.35
C ILE A 197 42.84 0.37 -2.33
N GLN A 198 41.70 -0.01 -1.75
CA GLN A 198 40.41 -0.02 -2.41
C GLN A 198 39.56 1.13 -1.86
N LEU A 199 39.20 2.07 -2.74
CA LEU A 199 38.28 3.16 -2.44
C LEU A 199 36.85 2.70 -2.80
N ASN A 200 36.02 2.54 -1.79
CA ASN A 200 34.59 2.27 -1.97
C ASN A 200 33.81 3.58 -1.93
N LEU A 201 33.12 3.89 -3.02
CA LEU A 201 32.27 5.05 -3.19
C LEU A 201 30.81 4.60 -3.17
N THR A 202 30.01 5.16 -2.26
CA THR A 202 28.56 4.94 -2.19
C THR A 202 27.83 6.28 -2.33
N TYR A 203 26.80 6.32 -3.17
CA TYR A 203 25.98 7.52 -3.39
C TYR A 203 24.54 7.16 -3.71
N VAL A 204 23.61 8.07 -3.45
CA VAL A 204 22.19 7.94 -3.81
C VAL A 204 21.92 8.69 -5.10
N VAL A 205 21.23 8.03 -6.04
CA VAL A 205 20.72 8.61 -7.28
C VAL A 205 19.19 8.67 -7.25
N ASN A 206 18.63 9.66 -7.93
CA ASN A 206 17.20 9.74 -8.22
C ASN A 206 16.87 9.13 -9.59
N ASN A 207 15.58 9.11 -9.93
CA ASN A 207 15.04 8.62 -11.20
C ASN A 207 15.18 7.10 -11.37
N THR A 208 14.79 6.38 -10.33
CA THR A 208 14.63 4.93 -10.36
C THR A 208 13.22 4.58 -9.93
N LYS A 209 12.76 3.37 -10.21
CA LYS A 209 11.49 2.83 -9.73
C LYS A 209 11.58 1.31 -9.80
N TRP A 210 10.97 0.63 -8.85
CA TRP A 210 10.72 -0.80 -8.95
C TRP A 210 9.31 -1.13 -8.49
N THR A 211 8.69 -2.13 -9.10
CA THR A 211 7.38 -2.65 -8.72
C THR A 211 7.39 -4.17 -8.74
N PRO A 212 6.86 -4.84 -7.69
CA PRO A 212 6.73 -6.29 -7.68
C PRO A 212 5.70 -6.73 -8.73
N THR A 213 6.00 -7.81 -9.45
CA THR A 213 5.12 -8.42 -10.44
C THR A 213 5.19 -9.93 -10.29
N TYR A 214 4.05 -10.60 -10.45
CA TYR A 214 3.96 -12.03 -10.19
C TYR A 214 3.38 -12.77 -11.38
N GLU A 215 3.89 -13.97 -11.60
CA GLU A 215 3.25 -14.96 -12.47
C GLU A 215 2.99 -16.22 -11.66
N LEU A 216 1.75 -16.68 -11.65
CA LEU A 216 1.37 -17.91 -11.00
C LEU A 216 1.11 -18.96 -12.07
N HIS A 217 1.90 -20.03 -12.03
CA HIS A 217 1.89 -21.13 -12.96
C HIS A 217 1.26 -22.36 -12.28
N ALA A 218 0.17 -22.82 -12.86
CA ALA A 218 -0.42 -24.12 -12.58
C ALA A 218 -0.26 -25.03 -13.80
N VAL A 219 -0.24 -26.34 -13.54
CA VAL A 219 -0.12 -27.36 -14.58
C VAL A 219 -1.20 -28.40 -14.38
N THR A 220 -1.70 -28.95 -15.47
CA THR A 220 -2.57 -30.11 -15.47
C THR A 220 -1.71 -31.38 -15.44
N GLY A 221 -2.00 -32.29 -14.50
CA GLY A 221 -1.34 -33.58 -14.38
C GLY A 221 -1.69 -34.52 -15.53
N GLU A 222 -0.96 -35.65 -15.60
CA GLU A 222 -1.19 -36.68 -16.62
C GLU A 222 -2.61 -37.31 -16.53
N ASP A 223 -3.23 -37.23 -15.35
CA ASP A 223 -4.60 -37.68 -15.10
C ASP A 223 -5.67 -36.68 -15.59
N GLY A 224 -5.26 -35.57 -16.20
CA GLY A 224 -6.14 -34.51 -16.67
C GLY A 224 -6.65 -33.57 -15.56
N LYS A 225 -6.19 -33.76 -14.31
CA LYS A 225 -6.59 -32.92 -13.18
C LYS A 225 -5.59 -31.78 -12.96
N PRO A 226 -6.01 -30.61 -12.47
CA PRO A 226 -5.07 -29.57 -12.07
C PRO A 226 -4.16 -30.08 -10.94
N SER A 227 -2.85 -29.85 -11.07
CA SER A 227 -1.85 -30.24 -10.09
C SER A 227 -2.03 -29.50 -8.77
N GLY A 228 -1.94 -30.22 -7.65
CA GLY A 228 -1.92 -29.62 -6.31
C GLY A 228 -0.65 -28.81 -6.01
N ASN A 229 0.31 -28.73 -6.93
CA ASN A 229 1.48 -27.87 -6.81
C ASN A 229 1.40 -26.73 -7.83
N VAL A 230 1.59 -25.50 -7.35
CA VAL A 230 1.67 -24.30 -8.18
C VAL A 230 3.00 -23.61 -7.98
N SER A 231 3.52 -22.98 -9.02
CA SER A 231 4.74 -22.20 -8.96
C SER A 231 4.42 -20.70 -9.04
N LEU A 232 4.97 -19.93 -8.12
CA LEU A 232 4.90 -18.47 -8.12
C LEU A 232 6.25 -17.91 -8.55
N HIS A 233 6.30 -17.35 -9.75
CA HIS A 233 7.45 -16.59 -10.21
C HIS A 233 7.32 -15.16 -9.69
N TYR A 234 8.21 -14.78 -8.77
CA TYR A 234 8.25 -13.45 -8.19
C TYR A 234 9.31 -12.62 -8.92
N HIS A 235 8.84 -11.63 -9.66
CA HIS A 235 9.66 -10.69 -10.41
C HIS A 235 9.58 -9.27 -9.85
N ALA A 236 10.52 -8.43 -10.28
CA ALA A 236 10.43 -6.98 -10.16
C ALA A 236 10.56 -6.34 -11.54
N SER A 237 9.63 -5.44 -11.86
CA SER A 237 9.77 -4.51 -12.98
C SER A 237 10.54 -3.29 -12.50
N ILE A 238 11.71 -3.05 -13.08
CA ILE A 238 12.65 -2.00 -12.71
C ILE A 238 12.74 -0.98 -13.85
N LYS A 239 12.64 0.29 -13.48
CA LYS A 239 12.76 1.41 -14.41
C LYS A 239 13.80 2.38 -13.88
N GLN A 240 14.81 2.71 -14.67
CA GLN A 240 15.82 3.69 -14.25
C GLN A 240 16.23 4.60 -15.40
N ALA A 241 16.46 5.87 -15.08
CA ALA A 241 16.97 6.87 -16.01
C ALA A 241 17.96 7.80 -15.30
N THR A 242 18.89 7.21 -14.56
CA THR A 242 19.89 7.92 -13.75
C THR A 242 20.94 8.63 -14.61
N GLY A 243 21.14 8.16 -15.84
CA GLY A 243 22.20 8.57 -16.75
C GLY A 243 23.35 7.57 -16.80
N GLU A 244 23.43 6.63 -15.87
CA GLU A 244 24.42 5.53 -15.86
C GLU A 244 23.75 4.18 -16.07
N ASP A 245 24.37 3.32 -16.86
CA ASP A 245 23.96 1.93 -17.01
C ASP A 245 24.52 1.11 -15.83
N TRP A 246 23.71 0.21 -15.29
CA TRP A 246 24.14 -0.72 -14.25
C TRP A 246 24.44 -2.05 -14.91
N THR A 247 25.70 -2.27 -15.29
CA THR A 247 26.17 -3.49 -15.95
C THR A 247 26.84 -4.40 -14.94
N ASP A 248 26.52 -5.69 -14.96
CA ASP A 248 27.06 -6.73 -14.08
C ASP A 248 26.95 -6.37 -12.57
N ALA A 249 25.85 -5.72 -12.19
CA ALA A 249 25.64 -5.20 -10.84
C ALA A 249 24.88 -6.18 -9.95
N LEU A 250 25.27 -6.28 -8.67
CA LEU A 250 24.46 -6.95 -7.65
C LEU A 250 23.27 -6.09 -7.26
N LEU A 251 22.07 -6.64 -7.35
CA LEU A 251 20.84 -5.86 -7.18
C LEU A 251 20.07 -6.27 -5.92
N THR A 252 19.71 -5.28 -5.11
CA THR A 252 18.84 -5.42 -3.94
C THR A 252 17.63 -4.49 -4.07
N LEU A 253 16.45 -4.98 -3.71
CA LEU A 253 15.21 -4.22 -3.72
C LEU A 253 14.75 -3.99 -2.29
N SER A 254 14.47 -2.74 -1.93
CA SER A 254 14.08 -2.34 -0.59
C SER A 254 12.68 -1.73 -0.57
N THR A 255 11.88 -2.12 0.41
CA THR A 255 10.55 -1.54 0.63
C THR A 255 10.57 -0.24 1.41
N VAL A 256 11.76 0.25 1.80
CA VAL A 256 11.89 1.52 2.52
C VAL A 256 11.53 2.68 1.60
N ALA A 257 10.59 3.51 2.03
CA ALA A 257 10.34 4.81 1.43
C ALA A 257 11.15 5.86 2.20
N THR A 258 12.22 6.37 1.61
CA THR A 258 13.02 7.47 2.21
C THR A 258 12.39 8.85 1.99
N ASP A 259 11.31 8.94 1.21
CA ASP A 259 10.65 10.20 0.84
C ASP A 259 9.49 10.58 1.75
N ALA A 260 9.12 9.71 2.69
CA ALA A 260 8.18 10.07 3.73
C ALA A 260 8.83 11.18 4.57
N ILE A 261 8.50 12.43 4.19
CA ILE A 261 8.56 13.69 4.92
C ILE A 261 9.41 13.52 6.17
N VAL A 262 10.67 14.00 6.11
CA VAL A 262 11.65 14.05 7.22
C VAL A 262 11.07 13.40 8.47
N LYS A 263 11.43 12.13 8.77
CA LYS A 263 10.95 11.39 9.94
C LYS A 263 11.33 12.14 11.23
N ARG A 264 10.66 13.24 11.51
CA ARG A 264 10.73 13.99 12.75
C ARG A 264 9.70 13.35 13.65
N ILE A 265 10.08 13.14 14.90
CA ILE A 265 9.13 12.79 15.94
C ILE A 265 8.05 13.89 15.89
N PRO A 266 6.77 13.54 15.63
CA PRO A 266 5.71 14.53 15.58
C PRO A 266 5.68 15.26 16.92
N THR A 267 5.66 16.58 16.88
CA THR A 267 5.57 17.38 18.09
C THR A 267 4.13 17.34 18.58
N LEU A 268 3.92 16.87 19.81
CA LEU A 268 2.62 16.92 20.46
C LEU A 268 2.35 18.37 20.87
N GLU A 269 1.40 19.03 20.20
CA GLU A 269 0.86 20.30 20.67
C GLU A 269 -0.14 20.01 21.82
N PRO A 270 0.10 20.52 23.05
CA PRO A 270 -0.81 20.26 24.16
C PRO A 270 -2.18 20.88 23.90
N ALA A 271 -3.24 20.07 24.05
CA ALA A 271 -4.61 20.55 23.93
C ALA A 271 -4.90 21.59 25.04
N LYS A 272 -5.31 22.79 24.63
CA LYS A 272 -5.82 23.82 25.56
C LYS A 272 -7.34 23.78 25.54
N ILE A 273 -7.95 23.75 26.72
CA ILE A 273 -9.40 23.96 26.85
C ILE A 273 -9.67 25.42 26.52
N CYS A 274 -10.34 25.67 25.39
CA CYS A 274 -10.80 26.99 25.00
C CYS A 274 -12.30 27.09 25.32
N GLY A 275 -12.70 28.13 26.07
CA GLY A 275 -14.11 28.43 26.30
C GLY A 275 -14.84 28.84 25.00
N PRO A 276 -16.18 28.82 24.99
CA PRO A 276 -16.98 29.20 23.82
C PRO A 276 -16.68 30.66 23.45
N GLY A 277 -15.91 30.87 22.37
CA GLY A 277 -15.53 32.19 21.85
C GLY A 277 -14.05 32.34 21.45
N ALA A 278 -13.16 31.43 21.87
CA ALA A 278 -11.75 31.48 21.48
C ALA A 278 -11.46 30.51 20.33
N GLN A 279 -11.75 30.90 19.09
CA GLN A 279 -11.10 30.26 17.95
C GLN A 279 -9.64 30.73 17.91
N PRO A 280 -8.64 29.83 17.83
CA PRO A 280 -7.27 30.25 17.58
C PRO A 280 -7.21 30.94 16.20
N PRO A 281 -6.44 32.03 16.05
CA PRO A 281 -6.28 32.67 14.76
C PRO A 281 -5.69 31.66 13.76
N ILE A 282 -6.28 31.61 12.57
CA ILE A 282 -5.73 30.89 11.42
C ILE A 282 -4.36 31.51 11.12
N ILE A 283 -3.28 30.82 11.51
CA ILE A 283 -1.93 31.20 11.07
C ILE A 283 -1.80 30.71 9.63
N ILE A 284 -2.03 31.60 8.68
CA ILE A 284 -1.65 31.38 7.28
C ILE A 284 -0.12 31.51 7.24
N HIS A 285 0.58 30.38 7.13
CA HIS A 285 2.01 30.40 6.82
C HIS A 285 2.21 30.91 5.39
N TYR A 286 2.37 32.22 5.24
CA TYR A 286 3.00 32.77 4.05
C TYR A 286 4.49 32.43 4.12
N ASP A 287 4.92 31.50 3.28
CA ASP A 287 6.33 31.30 2.99
C ASP A 287 6.90 32.63 2.44
N ARG A 288 7.72 33.29 3.25
CA ARG A 288 8.38 34.56 2.90
C ARG A 288 9.63 34.38 2.05
N SER A 289 9.88 33.20 1.49
CA SER A 289 10.99 32.97 0.55
C SER A 289 10.65 33.28 -0.92
N ARG A 290 9.80 34.28 -1.18
CA ARG A 290 9.66 34.89 -2.52
C ARG A 290 9.58 36.40 -2.41
N THR A 291 10.71 37.08 -2.53
CA THR A 291 10.75 38.49 -2.92
C THR A 291 10.18 38.60 -4.33
N PRO A 292 9.08 39.34 -4.57
CA PRO A 292 8.68 39.68 -5.92
C PRO A 292 9.69 40.68 -6.47
N SER A 293 10.36 40.33 -7.57
CA SER A 293 11.13 41.28 -8.35
C SER A 293 10.23 42.47 -8.73
N ARG A 294 10.62 43.69 -8.35
CA ARG A 294 10.00 44.94 -8.78
C ARG A 294 9.85 44.97 -10.30
N SER A 295 8.64 44.77 -10.80
CA SER A 295 8.30 45.10 -12.19
C SER A 295 8.24 46.63 -12.32
N ARG A 296 9.07 47.16 -13.24
CA ARG A 296 9.12 48.57 -13.62
C ARG A 296 7.74 49.08 -14.04
N SER A 297 7.38 50.26 -13.54
CA SER A 297 6.22 51.06 -13.95
C SER A 297 6.31 51.45 -15.44
N PRO A 298 5.19 51.44 -16.19
CA PRO A 298 5.16 52.00 -17.54
C PRO A 298 5.02 53.52 -17.49
N SER A 299 5.81 54.20 -18.32
CA SER A 299 5.79 55.65 -18.53
C SER A 299 4.51 56.12 -19.24
N PRO A 300 3.95 57.31 -18.93
CA PRO A 300 2.81 57.84 -19.66
C PRO A 300 3.24 58.49 -20.99
N ARG A 301 2.51 58.16 -22.06
CA ARG A 301 2.62 58.82 -23.37
C ARG A 301 2.14 60.27 -23.31
N ARG A 302 2.93 61.13 -23.95
CA ARG A 302 2.79 62.58 -24.11
C ARG A 302 1.68 62.92 -25.12
N VAL A 303 0.70 63.72 -24.73
CA VAL A 303 -0.23 64.41 -25.66
C VAL A 303 0.00 65.92 -25.56
N ARG A 304 -0.01 66.58 -26.71
CA ARG A 304 0.47 67.94 -26.97
C ARG A 304 -0.68 68.96 -26.82
N MET A 305 -0.29 70.11 -26.25
CA MET A 305 -0.94 71.41 -26.02
C MET A 305 -2.22 71.81 -26.78
N HIS A 306 -3.11 72.54 -26.09
CA HIS A 306 -3.44 73.94 -26.39
C HIS A 306 -3.91 74.71 -25.13
N SER A 307 -3.42 75.94 -25.00
CA SER A 307 -3.73 77.02 -24.03
C SER A 307 -5.04 77.76 -24.41
N PRO A 308 -5.69 78.66 -23.61
CA PRO A 308 -5.06 79.82 -22.95
C PRO A 308 -5.58 80.26 -21.56
N SER A 309 -4.78 81.16 -20.97
CA SER A 309 -4.89 82.04 -19.78
C SER A 309 -6.14 82.96 -19.75
N PRO A 310 -6.32 83.95 -18.83
CA PRO A 310 -5.49 84.39 -17.67
C PRO A 310 -6.29 84.73 -16.38
N ASP A 311 -5.63 85.00 -15.24
CA ASP A 311 -5.55 86.35 -14.61
C ASP A 311 -5.16 86.37 -13.10
N ARG A 312 -4.23 87.29 -12.80
CA ARG A 312 -4.11 88.23 -11.64
C ARG A 312 -3.85 87.69 -10.21
N HIS A 313 -2.69 88.08 -9.62
CA HIS A 313 -2.48 89.13 -8.58
C HIS A 313 -3.08 88.75 -7.19
N HIS A 314 -2.51 89.01 -6.01
CA HIS A 314 -1.39 89.82 -5.51
C HIS A 314 -1.21 89.50 -4.01
N TYR A 315 -0.01 89.79 -3.49
CA TYR A 315 0.35 90.31 -2.15
C TYR A 315 0.20 89.52 -0.83
N CYS A 316 1.32 89.63 -0.09
CA CYS A 316 1.62 89.39 1.32
C CYS A 316 0.63 90.00 2.34
N ARG A 317 0.54 89.42 3.55
CA ARG A 317 1.32 89.76 4.77
C ARG A 317 0.53 89.46 6.08
N ASP A 318 1.21 88.80 7.02
CA ASP A 318 1.23 89.00 8.49
C ASP A 318 -0.05 89.38 9.28
N ARG A 319 -0.48 88.53 10.25
CA ARG A 319 -0.12 88.59 11.70
C ARG A 319 -1.11 87.81 12.60
N ARG A 320 -0.54 87.03 13.54
CA ARG A 320 -0.89 86.78 14.99
C ARG A 320 -2.38 86.65 15.38
N ARG A 321 -2.84 85.70 16.22
CA ARG A 321 -2.25 85.21 17.49
C ARG A 321 -3.01 83.98 18.06
N GLU A 322 -2.21 83.04 18.60
CA GLU A 322 -2.36 82.22 19.83
C GLU A 322 -3.35 81.04 20.05
N ARG A 323 -2.71 79.86 20.23
CA ARG A 323 -2.91 78.73 21.19
C ARG A 323 -4.12 77.78 20.97
N SER A 324 -3.94 76.45 20.87
CA SER A 324 -3.41 75.55 21.92
C SER A 324 -3.05 74.13 21.42
N ARG A 325 -1.95 73.55 21.98
CA ARG A 325 -1.58 72.15 22.35
C ARG A 325 -2.32 70.98 21.64
N SER A 326 -1.66 69.95 21.07
CA SER A 326 -0.79 68.95 21.72
C SER A 326 0.21 68.31 20.72
N HIS A 327 1.38 67.85 21.20
CA HIS A 327 2.41 67.16 20.41
C HIS A 327 2.88 65.90 21.15
N SER A 328 3.07 64.81 20.40
CA SER A 328 3.80 63.60 20.77
C SER A 328 5.31 63.82 20.56
N PRO A 329 6.20 63.31 21.43
CA PRO A 329 7.64 63.34 21.19
C PRO A 329 8.20 62.04 20.58
N PRO A 330 9.37 62.09 19.93
CA PRO A 330 10.05 60.97 19.27
C PRO A 330 11.02 60.21 20.18
N GLN A 331 11.49 59.07 19.67
CA GLN A 331 12.33 58.05 20.31
C GLN A 331 13.81 58.46 20.50
N GLN A 332 14.42 57.95 21.58
CA GLN A 332 15.87 57.70 21.73
C GLN A 332 16.10 56.33 22.43
N PRO A 333 17.29 55.71 22.26
CA PRO A 333 17.48 54.26 22.36
C PRO A 333 17.95 53.79 23.75
N LEU A 334 17.64 52.55 24.12
CA LEU A 334 18.15 51.93 25.35
C LEU A 334 18.83 50.57 25.12
N ILE A 335 20.01 50.53 25.71
CA ILE A 335 21.05 49.52 25.89
C ILE A 335 20.51 48.16 26.39
N ILE A 336 21.05 47.06 25.85
CA ILE A 336 20.77 45.68 26.29
C ILE A 336 21.76 45.28 27.39
N GLN A 337 21.24 44.83 28.55
CA GLN A 337 21.99 44.07 29.56
C GLN A 337 21.56 42.58 29.52
N PRO A 338 22.45 41.62 29.83
CA PRO A 338 22.11 40.19 29.86
C PRO A 338 21.39 39.80 31.17
N PRO A 339 20.50 38.78 31.16
CA PRO A 339 19.75 38.41 32.36
C PRO A 339 20.51 37.45 33.29
N THR A 340 20.34 37.73 34.57
CA THR A 340 20.83 37.04 35.78
C THR A 340 20.17 35.67 36.01
N GLN A 341 20.95 34.70 36.51
CA GLN A 341 20.48 33.41 37.02
C GLN A 341 19.56 33.57 38.24
N MET A 342 18.45 32.82 38.29
CA MET A 342 17.65 32.67 39.51
C MET A 342 17.69 31.23 40.03
N VAL A 343 17.95 31.15 41.34
CA VAL A 343 17.97 29.98 42.22
C VAL A 343 16.53 29.56 42.57
N VAL A 344 16.29 28.25 42.66
CA VAL A 344 14.99 27.65 43.05
C VAL A 344 15.04 27.22 44.53
N PRO A 345 14.02 27.52 45.36
CA PRO A 345 13.95 27.02 46.73
C PRO A 345 13.21 25.69 46.85
N SER A 346 13.62 24.90 47.84
CA SER A 346 13.09 23.58 48.20
C SER A 346 11.82 23.64 49.07
N SER A 347 10.85 22.73 48.87
CA SER A 347 10.11 21.98 49.91
C SER A 347 9.06 21.02 49.30
N TYR A 348 9.00 19.80 49.86
CA TYR A 348 8.13 18.63 49.56
C TYR A 348 6.73 18.75 50.26
N PRO A 349 5.70 17.86 50.11
CA PRO A 349 5.77 16.41 49.80
C PRO A 349 4.65 15.75 48.94
N GLY A 350 4.94 14.51 48.48
CA GLY A 350 3.95 13.43 48.38
C GLY A 350 3.53 12.97 46.98
N SER A 351 4.12 11.89 46.45
CA SER A 351 3.38 10.82 45.76
C SER A 351 4.25 9.59 45.50
N SER A 352 3.55 8.46 45.49
CA SER A 352 3.96 7.05 45.46
C SER A 352 4.99 6.65 44.41
N SER A 353 5.95 5.83 44.83
CA SER A 353 6.89 5.12 43.96
C SER A 353 6.28 3.79 43.49
N PHE A 354 6.20 3.61 42.16
CA PHE A 354 6.05 2.30 41.53
C PHE A 354 7.46 1.91 41.03
N ARG A 355 8.06 0.89 41.65
CA ARG A 355 9.32 0.27 41.20
C ARG A 355 8.97 -0.94 40.33
N VAL A 356 9.48 -0.97 39.10
CA VAL A 356 9.67 -2.21 38.35
C VAL A 356 11.17 -2.42 38.23
N ALA A 357 11.65 -3.52 38.82
CA ALA A 357 13.05 -3.92 38.83
C ALA A 357 13.49 -4.47 37.46
N PRO A 358 14.78 -4.37 37.12
CA PRO A 358 15.34 -4.97 35.91
C PRO A 358 15.74 -6.42 36.19
N ASN A 359 15.26 -7.37 35.37
CA ASN A 359 15.87 -8.70 35.29
C ASN A 359 16.32 -8.94 33.84
N PHE A 360 17.60 -8.68 33.61
CA PHE A 360 18.37 -9.30 32.54
C PHE A 360 18.72 -10.71 33.00
N GLN A 361 18.29 -11.73 32.27
CA GLN A 361 18.81 -13.09 32.40
C GLN A 361 19.61 -13.44 31.14
N THR A 362 20.91 -13.50 31.35
CA THR A 362 21.91 -14.27 30.61
C THR A 362 21.41 -15.69 30.36
N SER A 363 21.56 -16.21 29.15
CA SER A 363 21.51 -17.65 28.89
C SER A 363 22.84 -18.06 28.26
N GLN A 364 23.55 -18.90 29.00
CA GLN A 364 24.87 -19.46 28.71
C GLN A 364 24.79 -20.58 27.68
N GLU A 365 25.92 -20.77 27.00
CA GLU A 365 26.36 -22.02 26.37
C GLU A 365 26.19 -23.24 27.29
N THR A 366 25.72 -24.36 26.72
CA THR A 366 26.19 -25.72 27.09
C THR A 366 26.14 -26.62 25.85
N SER A 367 27.07 -27.58 25.83
CA SER A 367 27.60 -28.36 24.70
C SER A 367 26.94 -29.76 24.59
N PRO A 368 27.53 -30.78 23.91
CA PRO A 368 26.90 -31.56 22.84
C PRO A 368 26.51 -32.99 23.28
N ASP A 369 25.85 -33.71 22.36
CA ASP A 369 25.86 -35.18 22.14
C ASP A 369 24.45 -35.66 21.81
N ASP A 370 24.25 -36.05 20.54
CA ASP A 370 23.64 -37.35 20.27
C ASP A 370 24.12 -37.86 18.92
N VAL A 371 24.83 -38.98 19.02
CA VAL A 371 25.39 -39.80 17.96
C VAL A 371 24.29 -40.74 17.47
N LEU A 372 23.98 -40.73 16.17
CA LEU A 372 23.49 -41.93 15.49
C LEU A 372 24.28 -42.14 14.20
N VAL A 373 25.13 -43.16 14.29
CA VAL A 373 25.89 -43.81 13.22
C VAL A 373 24.92 -44.62 12.35
N LEU A 374 24.99 -44.42 11.03
CA LEU A 374 24.89 -45.51 10.05
C LEU A 374 25.91 -45.23 8.93
N SER A 375 27.02 -45.96 9.04
CA SER A 375 27.88 -46.55 7.99
C SER A 375 27.09 -47.09 6.78
N ASP A 376 27.60 -47.30 5.57
CA ASP A 376 28.92 -47.25 4.91
C ASP A 376 28.63 -47.05 3.40
N ASP A 377 29.56 -46.47 2.65
CA ASP A 377 30.06 -47.03 1.38
C ASP A 377 31.23 -46.16 0.87
N GLU A 378 32.42 -46.75 0.90
CA GLU A 378 33.65 -46.22 0.31
C GLU A 378 33.67 -46.42 -1.21
N ASP A 379 34.26 -45.49 -1.97
CA ASP A 379 35.44 -45.81 -2.80
C ASP A 379 36.13 -44.59 -3.45
N ALA A 380 37.40 -44.45 -3.07
CA ALA A 380 38.61 -44.14 -3.87
C ALA A 380 38.83 -42.82 -4.67
N LEU A 381 39.76 -42.01 -4.13
CA LEU A 381 41.03 -41.49 -4.70
C LEU A 381 41.06 -40.62 -5.98
N HIS A 382 41.44 -39.33 -5.83
CA HIS A 382 42.76 -38.80 -6.27
C HIS A 382 42.96 -37.31 -5.85
N GLY A 383 44.16 -36.99 -5.38
CA GLY A 383 44.54 -35.67 -4.85
C GLY A 383 45.02 -34.64 -5.88
N GLY A 384 45.26 -33.42 -5.39
CA GLY A 384 45.95 -32.35 -6.10
C GLY A 384 45.62 -30.96 -5.56
N GLU A 385 46.57 -30.38 -4.83
CA GLU A 385 46.57 -28.98 -4.40
C GLU A 385 46.32 -28.01 -5.57
N ASN A 386 45.48 -27.01 -5.36
CA ASN A 386 45.74 -25.66 -5.83
C ASN A 386 44.92 -24.63 -5.06
N ALA A 387 45.62 -23.84 -4.27
CA ALA A 387 45.13 -22.64 -3.63
C ALA A 387 44.67 -21.63 -4.70
N ARG A 388 43.38 -21.27 -4.70
CA ARG A 388 42.88 -20.05 -5.34
C ARG A 388 41.76 -19.43 -4.51
N GLY A 389 42.04 -18.20 -4.08
CA GLY A 389 41.08 -17.09 -4.06
C GLY A 389 39.84 -17.29 -3.21
N ARG A 390 39.89 -16.75 -1.99
CA ARG A 390 38.73 -16.44 -1.17
C ARG A 390 37.75 -15.59 -2.01
N THR A 391 36.75 -16.22 -2.58
CA THR A 391 35.63 -15.54 -3.20
C THR A 391 34.88 -14.77 -2.12
N THR A 392 34.65 -13.49 -2.39
CA THR A 392 33.74 -12.63 -1.63
C THR A 392 32.47 -13.40 -1.30
N ASP A 393 32.24 -13.59 0.00
CA ASP A 393 31.10 -14.29 0.55
C ASP A 393 29.83 -13.57 0.05
N MET A 394 29.12 -14.22 -0.87
CA MET A 394 27.81 -13.77 -1.31
C MET A 394 26.91 -13.79 -0.08
N PRO A 395 26.08 -12.78 0.19
CA PRO A 395 25.04 -12.95 1.19
C PRO A 395 24.12 -14.09 0.72
N THR A 396 24.25 -15.26 1.35
CA THR A 396 23.42 -16.44 1.08
C THR A 396 21.94 -16.20 1.40
N LYS A 397 21.64 -15.11 2.10
CA LYS A 397 20.29 -14.75 2.54
C LYS A 397 19.60 -13.87 1.49
N LEU A 398 18.70 -14.49 0.73
CA LEU A 398 17.97 -13.84 -0.36
C LEU A 398 16.89 -12.86 0.09
N VAL A 399 16.41 -13.02 1.32
CA VAL A 399 15.47 -12.10 1.96
C VAL A 399 15.99 -11.73 3.33
N THR A 400 16.16 -10.43 3.57
CA THR A 400 16.43 -9.95 4.91
C THR A 400 15.21 -9.15 5.39
N GLN A 401 14.49 -9.75 6.34
CA GLN A 401 13.43 -9.08 7.07
C GLN A 401 13.93 -8.75 8.47
N THR A 402 14.00 -7.47 8.78
CA THR A 402 14.17 -6.95 10.14
C THR A 402 12.88 -6.24 10.55
N PRO A 403 12.65 -5.98 11.85
CA PRO A 403 11.51 -5.18 12.30
C PRO A 403 11.43 -3.78 11.64
N MET A 404 12.54 -3.30 11.08
CA MET A 404 12.66 -1.95 10.52
C MET A 404 12.77 -1.90 8.99
N THR A 405 13.13 -3.00 8.31
CA THR A 405 13.44 -3.01 6.88
C THR A 405 13.25 -4.39 6.27
N LEU A 406 12.69 -4.42 5.06
CA LEU A 406 12.52 -5.61 4.24
C LEU A 406 13.27 -5.40 2.91
N THR A 407 14.24 -6.27 2.65
CA THR A 407 15.03 -6.27 1.42
C THR A 407 14.98 -7.63 0.73
N TYR A 408 14.99 -7.58 -0.60
CA TYR A 408 15.03 -8.74 -1.49
C TYR A 408 16.29 -8.66 -2.34
N ALA A 409 17.18 -9.64 -2.22
CA ALA A 409 18.32 -9.78 -3.11
C ALA A 409 17.87 -10.49 -4.39
N VAL A 410 18.25 -9.92 -5.54
CA VAL A 410 18.06 -10.57 -6.84
C VAL A 410 19.20 -11.56 -7.04
N ARG A 411 18.87 -12.79 -7.47
CA ARG A 411 19.89 -13.82 -7.70
C ARG A 411 20.77 -13.44 -8.88
N GLY A 412 22.09 -13.48 -8.67
CA GLY A 412 23.07 -13.19 -9.71
C GLY A 412 23.27 -11.69 -9.95
N LYS A 413 24.06 -11.38 -10.96
CA LYS A 413 24.32 -10.02 -11.42
C LYS A 413 23.39 -9.69 -12.58
N VAL A 414 23.02 -8.41 -12.72
CA VAL A 414 22.04 -7.95 -13.71
C VAL A 414 22.54 -6.74 -14.49
N ASP A 415 22.01 -6.60 -15.70
CA ASP A 415 22.22 -5.45 -16.58
C ASP A 415 20.94 -4.61 -16.67
N ILE A 416 20.97 -3.38 -16.16
CA ILE A 416 19.82 -2.45 -16.20
C ILE A 416 20.25 -1.12 -16.84
N PRO A 417 19.91 -0.89 -18.13
CA PRO A 417 20.31 0.32 -18.83
C PRO A 417 19.50 1.55 -18.37
N SER A 418 20.10 2.73 -18.50
CA SER A 418 19.47 4.02 -18.20
C SER A 418 18.65 4.51 -19.39
N ASP A 419 17.66 3.72 -19.79
CA ASP A 419 16.78 4.01 -20.91
C ASP A 419 15.38 4.47 -20.49
N GLY A 420 15.10 4.46 -19.19
CA GLY A 420 13.78 4.80 -18.66
C GLY A 420 12.68 3.85 -19.12
N LYS A 421 13.00 2.59 -19.46
CA LYS A 421 12.04 1.52 -19.79
C LYS A 421 11.95 0.52 -18.64
N ASP A 422 10.89 -0.29 -18.68
CA ASP A 422 10.68 -1.36 -17.71
C ASP A 422 11.55 -2.58 -18.08
N HIS A 423 12.36 -3.03 -17.13
CA HIS A 423 13.21 -4.21 -17.20
C HIS A 423 12.78 -5.19 -16.12
N THR A 424 12.45 -6.43 -16.49
CA THR A 424 11.99 -7.44 -15.55
C THR A 424 13.17 -8.26 -15.06
N VAL A 425 13.31 -8.37 -13.73
CA VAL A 425 14.27 -9.27 -13.09
C VAL A 425 13.55 -10.28 -12.20
N THR A 426 14.05 -11.51 -12.12
CA THR A 426 13.50 -12.55 -11.24
C THR A 426 14.11 -12.44 -9.86
N ILE A 427 13.27 -12.20 -8.85
CA ILE A 427 13.69 -12.25 -7.46
C ILE A 427 13.86 -13.72 -7.05
N THR A 428 12.80 -14.50 -7.22
CA THR A 428 12.81 -15.93 -6.92
C THR A 428 11.64 -16.65 -7.60
N ILE A 429 11.71 -17.97 -7.63
CA ILE A 429 10.60 -18.85 -7.99
C ILE A 429 10.27 -19.65 -6.72
N LEU A 430 9.01 -19.65 -6.33
CA LEU A 430 8.50 -20.35 -5.15
C LEU A 430 7.54 -21.45 -5.60
N THR A 431 7.54 -22.58 -4.90
CA THR A 431 6.59 -23.67 -5.15
C THR A 431 5.71 -23.83 -3.93
N PHE A 432 4.40 -23.86 -4.15
CA PHE A 432 3.41 -23.98 -3.09
C PHE A 432 2.49 -25.16 -3.34
N LYS A 433 2.00 -25.75 -2.25
CA LYS A 433 0.84 -26.63 -2.30
C LYS A 433 -0.43 -25.78 -2.38
N ALA A 434 -1.32 -26.15 -3.28
CA ALA A 434 -2.59 -25.51 -3.52
C ALA A 434 -3.74 -26.48 -3.28
N ASP A 435 -4.71 -26.04 -2.49
CA ASP A 435 -5.99 -26.71 -2.36
C ASP A 435 -6.89 -26.21 -3.49
N ILE A 436 -7.29 -27.10 -4.38
CA ILE A 436 -8.12 -26.78 -5.55
C ILE A 436 -9.59 -27.06 -5.22
N GLU A 437 -10.45 -26.09 -5.49
CA GLU A 437 -11.89 -26.17 -5.29
C GLU A 437 -12.63 -25.77 -6.58
N TYR A 438 -13.63 -26.57 -6.97
CA TYR A 438 -14.52 -26.24 -8.08
C TYR A 438 -15.70 -25.46 -7.51
N ILE A 439 -15.96 -24.25 -7.98
CA ILE A 439 -16.98 -23.36 -7.42
C ILE A 439 -17.91 -22.87 -8.53
N SER A 440 -19.22 -22.94 -8.30
CA SER A 440 -20.22 -22.28 -9.15
C SER A 440 -21.16 -21.41 -8.32
N ILE A 441 -21.59 -20.30 -8.93
CA ILE A 441 -22.62 -19.41 -8.39
C ILE A 441 -23.70 -19.27 -9.47
N PRO A 442 -24.53 -20.31 -9.69
CA PRO A 442 -25.28 -20.47 -10.93
C PRO A 442 -26.28 -19.34 -11.20
N ARG A 443 -26.83 -18.77 -10.13
CA ARG A 443 -27.74 -17.62 -10.20
C ARG A 443 -27.10 -16.37 -10.81
N VAL A 444 -25.78 -16.21 -10.69
CA VAL A 444 -25.02 -15.09 -11.24
C VAL A 444 -24.38 -15.48 -12.57
N ASP A 445 -23.71 -16.63 -12.59
CA ASP A 445 -23.04 -17.18 -13.77
C ASP A 445 -23.06 -18.72 -13.66
N PRO A 446 -23.83 -19.43 -14.51
CA PRO A 446 -23.95 -20.88 -14.51
C PRO A 446 -22.73 -21.56 -15.15
N ARG A 447 -21.54 -21.20 -14.67
CA ARG A 447 -20.26 -21.81 -15.02
C ARG A 447 -19.55 -22.27 -13.76
N VAL A 448 -18.67 -23.26 -13.91
CA VAL A 448 -17.81 -23.74 -12.83
C VAL A 448 -16.44 -23.11 -12.98
N PHE A 449 -15.94 -22.52 -11.90
CA PHE A 449 -14.62 -21.91 -11.83
C PHE A 449 -13.71 -22.74 -10.94
N LEU A 450 -12.45 -22.88 -11.35
CA LEU A 450 -11.43 -23.52 -10.53
C LEU A 450 -10.77 -22.44 -9.67
N GLN A 451 -10.93 -22.55 -8.37
CA GLN A 451 -10.26 -21.68 -7.40
C GLN A 451 -9.16 -22.47 -6.69
N CYS A 452 -8.00 -21.87 -6.57
CA CYS A 452 -6.92 -22.40 -5.76
C CYS A 452 -6.77 -21.57 -4.49
N LYS A 453 -6.59 -22.25 -3.37
CA LYS A 453 -6.25 -21.67 -2.08
C LYS A 453 -4.84 -22.11 -1.71
N VAL A 454 -3.99 -21.14 -1.43
CA VAL A 454 -2.57 -21.35 -1.15
C VAL A 454 -2.22 -20.70 0.17
N LYS A 455 -1.42 -21.39 0.99
CA LYS A 455 -0.76 -20.82 2.15
C LYS A 455 0.65 -20.40 1.77
N ASN A 456 1.03 -19.15 2.08
CA ASN A 456 2.39 -18.68 1.89
C ASN A 456 3.30 -19.24 2.99
N ASP A 457 3.83 -20.44 2.80
CA ASP A 457 4.79 -21.08 3.70
C ASP A 457 6.25 -20.64 3.47
N SER A 458 6.49 -19.78 2.47
CA SER A 458 7.81 -19.28 2.13
C SER A 458 8.35 -18.27 3.16
N GLU A 459 9.64 -17.95 3.08
CA GLU A 459 10.25 -16.87 3.85
C GLU A 459 9.94 -15.47 3.31
N TYR A 460 9.23 -15.37 2.18
CA TYR A 460 8.95 -14.12 1.49
C TYR A 460 7.58 -13.57 1.90
N ARG A 461 7.53 -12.28 2.24
CA ARG A 461 6.29 -11.50 2.19
C ARG A 461 6.03 -11.12 0.73
N LEU A 462 4.86 -11.47 0.20
CA LEU A 462 4.44 -11.12 -1.15
C LEU A 462 3.79 -9.73 -1.09
N LEU A 463 4.50 -8.74 -1.61
CA LEU A 463 4.07 -7.35 -1.61
C LEU A 463 2.88 -7.12 -2.55
N PRO A 464 2.09 -6.05 -2.33
CA PRO A 464 1.05 -5.61 -3.25
C PRO A 464 1.55 -5.51 -4.68
N GLY A 465 0.92 -6.22 -5.61
CA GLY A 465 1.32 -6.22 -7.01
C GLY A 465 0.39 -7.02 -7.91
N PRO A 466 0.43 -6.79 -9.24
CA PRO A 466 -0.36 -7.54 -10.21
C PRO A 466 0.15 -8.99 -10.32
N VAL A 467 -0.79 -9.91 -10.52
CA VAL A 467 -0.52 -11.34 -10.69
C VAL A 467 -1.15 -11.80 -12.00
N SER A 468 -0.33 -12.36 -12.89
CA SER A 468 -0.82 -13.10 -14.06
C SER A 468 -0.99 -14.56 -13.69
N VAL A 469 -2.13 -15.17 -14.02
CA VAL A 469 -2.40 -16.59 -13.76
C VAL A 469 -2.29 -17.35 -15.07
N ILE A 470 -1.48 -18.40 -15.06
CA ILE A 470 -1.08 -19.19 -16.22
C ILE A 470 -1.39 -20.66 -15.90
N LEU A 471 -2.08 -21.33 -16.81
CA LEU A 471 -2.39 -22.76 -16.74
C LEU A 471 -1.88 -23.42 -18.03
N ASP A 472 -1.07 -24.47 -17.92
CA ASP A 472 -0.50 -25.19 -19.06
C ASP A 472 0.18 -24.28 -20.09
N ASN A 473 0.97 -23.32 -19.59
CA ASN A 473 1.67 -22.28 -20.35
C ASN A 473 0.75 -21.29 -21.09
N ASN A 474 -0.56 -21.31 -20.84
CA ASN A 474 -1.52 -20.37 -21.40
C ASN A 474 -1.96 -19.35 -20.35
N TYR A 475 -2.05 -18.08 -20.74
CA TYR A 475 -2.58 -17.04 -19.88
C TYR A 475 -4.10 -17.23 -19.71
N VAL A 476 -4.56 -17.31 -18.46
CA VAL A 476 -5.98 -17.52 -18.15
C VAL A 476 -6.62 -16.28 -17.54
N SER A 477 -6.00 -15.70 -16.51
CA SER A 477 -6.62 -14.60 -15.78
C SER A 477 -5.58 -13.64 -15.20
N ARG A 478 -6.06 -12.49 -14.72
CA ARG A 478 -5.26 -11.51 -13.96
C ARG A 478 -5.92 -11.23 -12.63
N THR A 479 -5.11 -11.22 -11.58
CA THR A 479 -5.52 -10.80 -10.24
C THR A 479 -4.47 -9.85 -9.66
N LYS A 480 -4.58 -9.53 -8.38
CA LYS A 480 -3.61 -8.73 -7.64
C LYS A 480 -3.42 -9.30 -6.26
N PHE A 481 -2.19 -9.30 -5.77
CA PHE A 481 -1.94 -9.42 -4.34
C PHE A 481 -2.16 -8.08 -3.67
N THR A 482 -2.79 -8.12 -2.50
CA THR A 482 -2.92 -6.99 -1.58
C THR A 482 -1.66 -6.87 -0.76
N ASP A 483 -1.39 -7.81 0.13
CA ASP A 483 -0.16 -7.96 0.89
C ASP A 483 -0.28 -9.30 1.63
N VAL A 484 0.57 -10.26 1.29
CA VAL A 484 0.48 -11.62 1.82
C VAL A 484 1.71 -11.88 2.67
N ASN A 485 1.55 -11.87 3.99
CA ASN A 485 2.67 -12.17 4.89
C ASN A 485 2.97 -13.67 4.89
N ARG A 486 4.06 -14.02 5.56
CA ARG A 486 4.37 -15.41 5.86
C ARG A 486 3.23 -16.03 6.67
N ASN A 487 2.84 -17.23 6.27
CA ASN A 487 1.72 -18.03 6.79
C ASN A 487 0.32 -17.49 6.49
N ASP A 488 0.18 -16.33 5.84
CA ASP A 488 -1.11 -15.88 5.33
C ASP A 488 -1.54 -16.77 4.15
N THR A 489 -2.85 -16.77 3.87
CA THR A 489 -3.42 -17.48 2.72
C THR A 489 -3.85 -16.51 1.64
N PHE A 490 -3.75 -16.94 0.40
CA PHE A 490 -4.25 -16.21 -0.75
C PHE A 490 -4.96 -17.16 -1.70
N THR A 491 -5.87 -16.60 -2.49
CA THR A 491 -6.64 -17.36 -3.48
C THR A 491 -6.52 -16.73 -4.85
N PHE A 492 -6.67 -17.55 -5.89
CA PHE A 492 -6.73 -17.12 -7.29
C PHE A 492 -7.57 -18.10 -8.09
N THR A 493 -8.05 -17.67 -9.25
CA THR A 493 -8.93 -18.45 -10.12
C THR A 493 -8.17 -18.87 -11.37
N LEU A 494 -8.16 -20.18 -11.66
CA LEU A 494 -7.54 -20.82 -12.83
C LEU A 494 -8.42 -20.79 -14.08
N GLY A 495 -9.51 -20.03 -14.07
CA GLY A 495 -10.48 -19.94 -15.15
C GLY A 495 -11.74 -20.76 -14.90
N ASP A 496 -12.62 -20.76 -15.90
CA ASP A 496 -13.78 -21.65 -15.95
C ASP A 496 -13.43 -22.98 -16.63
N ASP A 497 -14.10 -24.04 -16.19
CA ASP A 497 -13.99 -25.38 -16.75
C ASP A 497 -15.28 -25.73 -17.51
N PRO A 498 -15.25 -25.69 -18.85
CA PRO A 498 -16.44 -25.92 -19.66
C PRO A 498 -16.90 -27.38 -19.67
N SER A 499 -16.08 -28.30 -19.13
CA SER A 499 -16.42 -29.73 -19.08
C SER A 499 -17.35 -30.06 -17.90
N ILE A 500 -17.69 -29.07 -17.07
CA ILE A 500 -18.73 -29.19 -16.06
C ILE A 500 -19.88 -28.25 -16.42
N GLY A 501 -20.92 -28.82 -17.01
CA GLY A 501 -22.12 -28.08 -17.41
C GLY A 501 -23.02 -27.81 -16.21
N ILE A 502 -23.42 -26.55 -16.01
CA ILE A 502 -24.37 -26.16 -14.98
C ILE A 502 -25.65 -25.62 -15.65
N SER A 503 -26.80 -26.17 -15.27
CA SER A 503 -28.11 -25.60 -15.58
C SER A 503 -28.76 -25.08 -14.30
N TYR A 504 -29.35 -23.89 -14.39
CA TYR A 504 -30.07 -23.25 -13.29
C TYR A 504 -31.49 -22.89 -13.76
N GLU A 505 -32.48 -23.51 -13.13
CA GLU A 505 -33.89 -23.24 -13.39
C GLU A 505 -34.58 -22.79 -12.10
N ARG A 506 -35.45 -21.77 -12.21
CA ARG A 506 -36.26 -21.31 -11.09
C ARG A 506 -37.72 -21.20 -11.49
N ILE A 507 -38.56 -21.92 -10.76
CA ILE A 507 -40.02 -21.96 -10.96
C ILE A 507 -40.68 -21.31 -9.74
N THR A 508 -41.73 -20.54 -10.00
CA THR A 508 -42.52 -19.86 -8.96
C THR A 508 -43.97 -20.34 -9.03
N THR A 509 -44.52 -20.78 -7.89
CA THR A 509 -45.92 -21.16 -7.76
C THR A 509 -46.58 -20.31 -6.68
N VAL A 510 -47.76 -19.73 -6.97
CA VAL A 510 -48.51 -18.92 -6.00
C VAL A 510 -49.75 -19.69 -5.55
N THR A 511 -49.91 -19.82 -4.24
CA THR A 511 -51.11 -20.38 -3.61
C THR A 511 -51.68 -19.39 -2.60
N LYS A 512 -52.98 -19.48 -2.31
CA LYS A 512 -53.64 -18.59 -1.34
C LYS A 512 -54.06 -19.37 -0.10
N GLU A 513 -53.65 -18.90 1.08
CA GLU A 513 -54.08 -19.39 2.39
C GLU A 513 -55.10 -18.40 3.01
N GLY A 514 -56.11 -18.90 3.75
CA GLY A 514 -57.02 -18.05 4.54
C GLY A 514 -58.35 -17.63 3.89
N THR A 515 -59.00 -18.49 3.10
CA THR A 515 -60.31 -18.21 2.45
C THR A 515 -61.55 -18.35 3.37
N HIS A 516 -61.48 -17.89 4.62
CA HIS A 516 -62.66 -17.78 5.49
C HIS A 516 -63.06 -16.30 5.63
N LYS A 517 -64.37 -16.00 5.75
CA LYS A 517 -64.96 -14.64 5.68
C LYS A 517 -64.42 -13.60 6.69
N PHE A 518 -63.51 -13.98 7.59
CA PHE A 518 -62.92 -13.14 8.62
C PHE A 518 -61.38 -13.28 8.76
N ALA A 519 -60.73 -14.06 7.91
CA ALA A 519 -59.26 -14.21 7.90
C ALA A 519 -58.65 -13.30 6.82
N GLU A 520 -57.50 -12.69 7.15
CA GLU A 520 -56.69 -11.94 6.19
C GLU A 520 -56.15 -12.90 5.12
N ALA A 521 -56.31 -12.55 3.84
CA ALA A 521 -55.82 -13.38 2.75
C ALA A 521 -54.29 -13.32 2.69
N ILE A 522 -53.64 -14.48 2.71
CA ILE A 522 -52.18 -14.61 2.66
C ILE A 522 -51.82 -15.28 1.34
N ASP A 523 -50.99 -14.61 0.54
CA ASP A 523 -50.36 -15.22 -0.62
C ASP A 523 -49.10 -15.97 -0.16
N VAL A 524 -49.03 -17.25 -0.50
CA VAL A 524 -47.86 -18.10 -0.31
C VAL A 524 -47.22 -18.32 -1.66
N THR A 525 -46.08 -17.68 -1.88
CA THR A 525 -45.30 -17.84 -3.10
C THR A 525 -44.16 -18.82 -2.85
N THR A 526 -44.25 -20.00 -3.44
CA THR A 526 -43.21 -21.03 -3.38
C THR A 526 -42.24 -20.84 -4.52
N TYR A 527 -40.96 -20.70 -4.20
CA TYR A 527 -39.85 -20.65 -5.15
C TYR A 527 -39.13 -22.00 -5.11
N THR A 528 -39.04 -22.65 -6.26
CA THR A 528 -38.27 -23.89 -6.45
C THR A 528 -37.12 -23.58 -7.39
N THR A 529 -35.90 -23.70 -6.87
CA THR A 529 -34.67 -23.60 -7.64
C THR A 529 -34.14 -25.00 -7.86
N THR A 530 -33.87 -25.37 -9.10
CA THR A 530 -33.27 -26.65 -9.46
C THR A 530 -31.94 -26.37 -10.15
N VAL A 531 -30.87 -26.97 -9.63
CA VAL A 531 -29.53 -26.90 -10.23
C VAL A 531 -29.16 -28.30 -10.70
N THR A 532 -28.76 -28.40 -11.97
CA THR A 532 -28.23 -29.64 -12.56
C THR A 532 -26.76 -29.43 -12.86
N ALA A 533 -25.90 -30.30 -12.34
CA ALA A 533 -24.48 -30.33 -12.67
C ALA A 533 -24.17 -31.60 -13.46
N GLN A 534 -23.55 -31.44 -14.62
CA GLN A 534 -23.11 -32.53 -15.48
C GLN A 534 -21.59 -32.50 -15.61
N ASN A 535 -20.92 -33.56 -15.14
CA ASN A 535 -19.49 -33.71 -15.30
C ASN A 535 -19.19 -34.52 -16.57
N THR A 536 -18.54 -33.93 -17.57
CA THR A 536 -18.11 -34.63 -18.78
C THR A 536 -16.62 -35.01 -18.78
N HIS A 537 -15.93 -34.83 -17.64
CA HIS A 537 -14.55 -35.29 -17.49
C HIS A 537 -14.45 -36.81 -17.45
N PRO A 538 -13.29 -37.38 -17.83
CA PRO A 538 -12.99 -38.79 -17.62
C PRO A 538 -12.68 -39.14 -16.15
N PHE A 539 -12.74 -38.18 -15.23
CA PHE A 539 -12.47 -38.35 -13.81
C PHE A 539 -13.57 -37.75 -12.93
N ALA A 540 -13.69 -38.26 -11.70
CA ALA A 540 -14.61 -37.75 -10.70
C ALA A 540 -14.12 -36.41 -10.12
N ILE A 541 -15.07 -35.50 -9.89
CA ILE A 541 -14.89 -34.25 -9.15
C ILE A 541 -15.28 -34.51 -7.71
N GLU A 542 -14.29 -34.55 -6.81
CA GLU A 542 -14.53 -34.90 -5.40
C GLU A 542 -15.29 -33.83 -4.63
N ASN A 543 -15.12 -32.55 -5.00
CA ASN A 543 -15.69 -31.41 -4.27
C ASN A 543 -16.09 -30.27 -5.22
N LEU A 544 -17.30 -30.34 -5.78
CA LEU A 544 -17.97 -29.22 -6.45
C LEU A 544 -18.79 -28.44 -5.43
N ALA A 545 -18.41 -27.18 -5.20
CA ALA A 545 -19.12 -26.23 -4.34
C ALA A 545 -20.11 -25.40 -5.16
N ILE A 546 -21.39 -25.46 -4.81
CA ILE A 546 -22.44 -24.62 -5.42
C ILE A 546 -22.97 -23.66 -4.37
N ARG A 547 -22.82 -22.36 -4.63
CA ARG A 547 -23.25 -21.30 -3.72
C ARG A 547 -24.48 -20.59 -4.27
N ASP A 548 -25.48 -20.42 -3.42
CA ASP A 548 -26.67 -19.62 -3.71
C ASP A 548 -27.20 -19.03 -2.39
N ALA A 549 -28.33 -18.33 -2.43
CA ALA A 549 -28.90 -17.68 -1.27
C ALA A 549 -30.42 -17.81 -1.21
N VAL A 550 -30.93 -18.07 -0.01
CA VAL A 550 -32.34 -17.94 0.33
C VAL A 550 -32.57 -16.50 0.83
N PRO A 551 -33.63 -15.82 0.37
CA PRO A 551 -33.97 -14.50 0.90
C PRO A 551 -34.21 -14.52 2.41
N ILE A 552 -33.73 -13.51 3.12
CA ILE A 552 -34.03 -13.31 4.54
C ILE A 552 -35.23 -12.37 4.70
N SER A 553 -35.96 -12.52 5.81
CA SER A 553 -37.09 -11.66 6.11
C SER A 553 -36.60 -10.22 6.36
N GLY A 554 -37.18 -9.25 5.65
CA GLY A 554 -36.81 -7.84 5.74
C GLY A 554 -37.38 -7.15 6.98
N SER A 555 -37.43 -5.81 6.94
CA SER A 555 -37.94 -5.00 8.07
C SER A 555 -39.45 -5.13 8.30
N ASP A 556 -40.23 -5.49 7.27
CA ASP A 556 -41.67 -5.74 7.43
C ASP A 556 -41.91 -7.15 8.00
N LYS A 557 -42.28 -7.21 9.28
CA LYS A 557 -42.54 -8.45 10.03
C LYS A 557 -43.73 -9.27 9.50
N ARG A 558 -44.53 -8.72 8.59
CA ARG A 558 -45.66 -9.41 7.95
C ARG A 558 -45.22 -10.33 6.82
N ILE A 559 -44.03 -10.12 6.26
CA ILE A 559 -43.44 -11.00 5.26
C ILE A 559 -42.58 -12.03 5.98
N LYS A 560 -42.85 -13.31 5.75
CA LYS A 560 -42.07 -14.41 6.33
C LYS A 560 -41.52 -15.29 5.23
N VAL A 561 -40.22 -15.55 5.28
CA VAL A 561 -39.56 -16.54 4.42
C VAL A 561 -39.39 -17.84 5.20
N LEU A 562 -39.79 -18.97 4.62
CA LEU A 562 -39.65 -20.30 5.22
C LEU A 562 -38.91 -21.21 4.24
N LEU A 563 -37.74 -21.69 4.64
CA LEU A 563 -37.01 -22.73 3.91
C LEU A 563 -37.77 -24.06 4.01
N ARG A 564 -37.95 -24.75 2.88
CA ARG A 564 -38.58 -26.07 2.77
C ARG A 564 -37.57 -27.16 2.42
N LYS A 565 -36.73 -26.93 1.42
CA LYS A 565 -35.62 -27.83 1.06
C LYS A 565 -34.33 -27.03 0.88
N PRO A 566 -33.18 -27.53 1.33
CA PRO A 566 -33.01 -28.78 2.10
C PRO A 566 -33.50 -28.59 3.54
N GLU A 567 -34.21 -29.59 4.08
CA GLU A 567 -34.79 -29.51 5.43
C GLU A 567 -33.69 -29.47 6.50
N GLU A 568 -32.54 -30.09 6.21
CA GLU A 568 -31.42 -30.22 7.11
C GLU A 568 -30.79 -28.86 7.47
N LEU A 569 -30.89 -27.86 6.59
CA LEU A 569 -30.45 -26.50 6.90
C LEU A 569 -31.33 -25.82 7.96
N VAL A 570 -32.55 -26.28 8.23
CA VAL A 570 -33.40 -25.69 9.27
C VAL A 570 -32.83 -25.94 10.66
N GLU A 571 -32.12 -27.06 10.86
CA GLU A 571 -31.52 -27.44 12.14
C GLU A 571 -29.98 -27.30 12.15
N ALA A 572 -29.35 -27.07 11.00
CA ALA A 572 -27.91 -26.93 10.87
C ALA A 572 -27.38 -25.63 11.49
N LYS A 573 -26.18 -25.70 12.07
CA LYS A 573 -25.44 -24.52 12.53
C LYS A 573 -24.66 -23.90 11.37
N GLU A 574 -24.45 -22.59 11.45
CA GLU A 574 -23.56 -21.88 10.53
C GLU A 574 -22.16 -22.52 10.48
N GLY A 575 -21.68 -22.79 9.25
CA GLY A 575 -20.39 -23.41 8.96
C GLY A 575 -20.34 -24.94 9.05
N GLU A 576 -21.39 -25.60 9.55
CA GLU A 576 -21.44 -27.06 9.72
C GLU A 576 -22.07 -27.73 8.50
N PHE A 577 -21.37 -28.68 7.89
CA PHE A 577 -21.91 -29.48 6.79
C PHE A 577 -22.83 -30.58 7.32
N VAL A 578 -24.03 -30.65 6.73
CA VAL A 578 -25.02 -31.70 6.96
C VAL A 578 -25.33 -32.44 5.67
N GLU A 579 -25.55 -33.75 5.76
CA GLU A 579 -25.86 -34.61 4.61
C GLU A 579 -27.34 -34.50 4.22
N VAL A 580 -27.61 -34.34 2.93
CA VAL A 580 -28.97 -34.14 2.40
C VAL A 580 -29.59 -35.50 2.06
N LYS A 581 -30.71 -35.84 2.69
CA LYS A 581 -31.29 -37.19 2.64
C LYS A 581 -32.09 -37.53 1.39
N ASP A 582 -32.27 -36.57 0.46
CA ASP A 582 -33.26 -36.65 -0.62
C ASP A 582 -32.71 -36.17 -1.98
N SER A 583 -31.52 -36.63 -2.40
CA SER A 583 -30.89 -36.21 -3.68
C SER A 583 -31.20 -37.11 -4.89
N GLY A 584 -32.09 -38.09 -4.78
CA GLY A 584 -32.62 -38.86 -5.93
C GLY A 584 -32.42 -40.38 -5.87
N ASP A 585 -33.49 -41.10 -6.27
CA ASP A 585 -33.74 -42.55 -6.32
C ASP A 585 -33.36 -43.40 -5.09
N ALA A 586 -34.37 -44.13 -4.58
CA ALA A 586 -34.28 -44.96 -3.39
C ALA A 586 -33.17 -46.02 -3.53
N GLY A 587 -32.01 -45.78 -2.92
CA GLY A 587 -30.94 -46.78 -2.76
C GLY A 587 -29.49 -46.30 -2.94
N VAL A 588 -29.24 -45.02 -3.28
CA VAL A 588 -27.87 -44.48 -3.40
C VAL A 588 -27.58 -43.53 -2.23
N GLU A 589 -26.52 -43.80 -1.46
CA GLU A 589 -26.02 -42.86 -0.43
C GLU A 589 -25.63 -41.54 -1.10
N SER A 590 -26.24 -40.45 -0.67
CA SER A 590 -26.06 -39.13 -1.25
C SER A 590 -24.83 -38.45 -0.65
N ASN A 591 -23.72 -38.41 -1.40
CA ASN A 591 -22.53 -37.61 -1.05
C ASN A 591 -22.76 -36.09 -1.18
N LEU A 592 -24.02 -35.63 -1.06
CA LEU A 592 -24.41 -34.23 -1.15
C LEU A 592 -24.47 -33.64 0.25
N LEU A 593 -23.54 -32.73 0.51
CA LEU A 593 -23.46 -31.99 1.76
C LEU A 593 -23.99 -30.57 1.54
N VAL A 594 -24.57 -29.98 2.57
CA VAL A 594 -24.99 -28.57 2.56
C VAL A 594 -24.63 -27.91 3.88
N LYS A 595 -24.31 -26.63 3.85
CA LYS A 595 -24.13 -25.80 5.04
C LYS A 595 -24.68 -24.40 4.85
N TRP A 596 -24.98 -23.73 5.96
CA TRP A 596 -25.03 -22.28 5.98
C TRP A 596 -23.60 -21.73 5.91
N GLU A 597 -23.30 -20.92 4.90
CA GLU A 597 -22.05 -20.15 4.85
C GLU A 597 -22.18 -18.89 5.71
N LYS A 598 -23.36 -18.25 5.66
CA LYS A 598 -23.74 -17.16 6.54
C LYS A 598 -25.26 -17.12 6.67
N GLU A 599 -25.78 -17.68 7.75
CA GLU A 599 -27.21 -17.91 7.96
C GLU A 599 -27.98 -16.59 8.00
N GLN A 600 -27.42 -15.57 8.67
CA GLN A 600 -28.01 -14.24 8.79
C GLN A 600 -28.16 -13.50 7.46
N ASP A 601 -27.36 -13.88 6.45
CA ASP A 601 -27.43 -13.35 5.10
C ASP A 601 -28.17 -14.31 4.14
N GLY A 602 -28.62 -15.46 4.64
CA GLY A 602 -29.27 -16.52 3.87
C GLY A 602 -28.35 -17.22 2.86
N LEU A 603 -27.02 -17.11 3.03
CA LEU A 603 -26.04 -17.71 2.11
C LEU A 603 -25.77 -19.16 2.48
N TYR A 604 -25.94 -20.07 1.53
CA TYR A 604 -25.66 -21.49 1.72
C TYR A 604 -24.71 -22.02 0.64
N GLU A 605 -24.04 -23.12 0.96
CA GLU A 605 -23.11 -23.82 0.07
C GLU A 605 -23.45 -25.32 0.07
N TYR A 606 -23.75 -25.85 -1.12
CA TYR A 606 -23.73 -27.29 -1.36
C TYR A 606 -22.31 -27.74 -1.72
N ARG A 607 -21.92 -28.92 -1.27
CA ARG A 607 -20.72 -29.62 -1.71
C ARG A 607 -21.05 -31.01 -2.18
N TRP A 608 -20.43 -31.39 -3.28
CA TRP A 608 -20.76 -32.64 -3.93
C TRP A 608 -19.58 -33.31 -4.61
N LYS A 609 -19.52 -34.64 -4.47
CA LYS A 609 -18.78 -35.52 -5.35
C LYS A 609 -19.62 -35.90 -6.57
N ILE A 610 -19.14 -35.59 -7.78
CA ILE A 610 -19.75 -36.01 -9.05
C ILE A 610 -18.79 -36.95 -9.77
N ASP A 611 -19.23 -38.17 -10.06
CA ASP A 611 -18.41 -39.15 -10.77
C ASP A 611 -18.19 -38.77 -12.25
N ALA A 612 -17.26 -39.46 -12.91
CA ALA A 612 -16.93 -39.21 -14.32
C ALA A 612 -18.14 -39.48 -15.23
N ASN A 613 -18.45 -38.56 -16.14
CA ASN A 613 -19.61 -38.65 -17.05
C ASN A 613 -20.98 -38.74 -16.35
N ASP A 614 -21.06 -38.33 -15.08
CA ASP A 614 -22.28 -38.35 -14.29
C ASP A 614 -23.03 -37.01 -14.33
N THR A 615 -24.33 -37.05 -14.06
CA THR A 615 -25.19 -35.87 -13.97
C THR A 615 -26.03 -35.97 -12.74
N VAL A 616 -26.00 -34.93 -11.92
CA VAL A 616 -26.76 -34.98 -10.69
C VAL A 616 -27.35 -33.62 -10.34
N LYS A 617 -28.49 -33.67 -9.64
CA LYS A 617 -29.41 -32.56 -9.45
C LYS A 617 -29.71 -32.34 -7.98
N PHE A 618 -29.93 -31.09 -7.62
CA PHE A 618 -30.48 -30.75 -6.31
C PHE A 618 -31.50 -29.62 -6.43
N GLU A 619 -32.35 -29.54 -5.42
CA GLU A 619 -33.42 -28.56 -5.32
C GLU A 619 -33.32 -27.77 -4.03
N THR A 620 -33.58 -26.47 -4.14
CA THR A 620 -33.78 -25.58 -3.01
C THR A 620 -35.17 -24.99 -3.13
N VAL A 621 -35.99 -25.18 -2.09
CA VAL A 621 -37.39 -24.76 -2.08
C VAL A 621 -37.62 -23.86 -0.87
N PHE A 622 -38.21 -22.69 -1.08
CA PHE A 622 -38.62 -21.81 0.02
C PHE A 622 -39.94 -21.11 -0.29
N ASP A 623 -40.71 -20.86 0.76
CA ASP A 623 -41.97 -20.12 0.70
C ASP A 623 -41.76 -18.68 1.16
N VAL A 624 -42.36 -17.73 0.44
CA VAL A 624 -42.57 -16.36 0.91
C VAL A 624 -44.05 -16.20 1.22
N LYS A 625 -44.36 -16.02 2.50
CA LYS A 625 -45.71 -15.73 2.99
C LYS A 625 -45.86 -14.23 3.20
N ALA A 626 -46.83 -13.61 2.51
CA ALA A 626 -47.16 -12.21 2.66
C ALA A 626 -48.68 -12.00 2.54
N PRO A 627 -49.27 -11.04 3.27
CA PRO A 627 -50.63 -10.57 3.00
C PRO A 627 -50.82 -10.21 1.52
N SER A 628 -51.95 -10.59 0.93
CA SER A 628 -52.22 -10.40 -0.51
C SER A 628 -52.28 -8.91 -0.94
N ASP A 629 -52.35 -7.98 0.00
CA ASP A 629 -52.33 -6.53 -0.24
C ASP A 629 -50.91 -5.93 -0.26
N ILE A 630 -49.88 -6.72 0.09
CA ILE A 630 -48.48 -6.29 0.11
C ILE A 630 -47.74 -6.75 -1.15
N THR A 631 -47.08 -5.80 -1.81
CA THR A 631 -46.09 -6.12 -2.85
C THR A 631 -44.69 -6.12 -2.24
N TYR A 632 -43.90 -7.14 -2.56
CA TYR A 632 -42.51 -7.25 -2.12
C TYR A 632 -41.57 -7.43 -3.32
N TYR A 633 -40.29 -7.10 -3.11
CA TYR A 633 -39.22 -7.29 -4.08
C TYR A 633 -37.96 -7.72 -3.36
N PHE A 634 -37.10 -8.46 -4.05
CA PHE A 634 -35.81 -8.84 -3.49
C PHE A 634 -34.76 -7.77 -3.83
N SER A 635 -34.13 -7.17 -2.81
CA SER A 635 -33.23 -6.02 -2.94
C SER A 635 -31.96 -6.27 -3.76
N ASN A 636 -31.45 -7.51 -3.76
CA ASN A 636 -30.23 -7.90 -4.46
C ASN A 636 -30.50 -8.54 -5.84
N PHE A 637 -31.75 -8.52 -6.31
CA PHE A 637 -32.17 -9.21 -7.53
C PHE A 637 -32.68 -8.16 -8.52
N GLY A 638 -31.91 -7.88 -9.57
CA GLY A 638 -32.35 -7.09 -10.72
C GLY A 638 -33.38 -7.83 -11.58
N ILE A 639 -34.44 -8.37 -10.99
CA ILE A 639 -35.54 -9.03 -11.68
C ILE A 639 -36.87 -8.53 -11.10
N HIS A 640 -37.63 -7.81 -11.93
CA HIS A 640 -38.98 -7.37 -11.63
C HIS A 640 -39.95 -8.55 -11.79
N GLY A 641 -40.45 -9.10 -10.69
CA GLY A 641 -41.70 -9.85 -10.69
C GLY A 641 -42.85 -8.89 -10.45
N LYS A 642 -43.72 -8.68 -11.45
CA LYS A 642 -45.11 -8.27 -11.18
C LYS A 642 -45.93 -9.55 -11.04
N ALA A 643 -46.89 -9.53 -10.11
CA ALA A 643 -47.99 -10.47 -10.07
C ALA A 643 -48.78 -10.48 -11.38
#